data_AF-A0A7R9C0B6-F1
#
_entry.id   AF-A0A7R9C0B6-F1
#
_cell.length_a   1.000
_cell.length_b   1.000
_cell.length_c   1.000
_cell.angle_alpha   90.00
_cell.angle_beta   90.00
_cell.angle_gamma   90.00
#
_symmetry.space_group_name_H-M   'P 1'
#
loop_
_entity.id
_entity.type
_entity.pdbx_description
1 polymer ?
#
loop_
_entity_poly.entity_id
_entity_poly.type
_entity_poly.pdbx_seq_one_letter_code
_entity_poly.pdbx_strand_id
1 'polypeptide(L)'
;MARRASESRFFENRLREYSTRNEDNVLRDGTLTPLVLNEIHQLGSQFLAEWEQKSASRHGLEGECVYTGIGGAALLHYFLFMKNKNPTALDKAVAAVNVCLPHLKFKDPSFLCGDAGVLAVGAAAYCKSGNLEMADKLYKQLESFSGIILSPDSKVPDELLYGRAGYLYSLLFLKKECPGEITVSDALIRETCGAIIKSGENWSARMRFPAPLYYEWYSEAYLGAAHGFAGILFMLLNAVSYLNAEDLEKKVRVTIDHLRNSRFPSGNFPAAIGDRSDNLVHWCHGAPGFVFLFAKAFQVFGDYKYRDAAYEAAVNVWERGLLKKGYGLCHGVAGNAYALLYMFQVLGDKAFLHRAAEFAKFCGTRGKLPVNVPDTPMSMFEGLGGTIYFLNDFLDPMNAKFPEIVVLTYGNEMSDIEERSFRNNLKDFPSDKEESVVQRDGTLNIEFQSSSRSMADKYFSEWRTKTRTDHDRGYSGESVYTGLGGAALLHYFVHSKSKDPAELRNCLEVVEKQVGRLKFKYPSFLCGDAGLLAIGAAARCRNGEPDKARAYYHEIIKKLSGMVLDTNSGIPDEVLYGRAGFLYALLFVQRECSPEVTVDEKLIRDVCSAILDSGERFSRNVRFPAPLYYEWHDKAYLGAAHGFCGILFLLLSAKVYLREEDVRKVRATIDHLMSLRFASGNFPSSLGSRSDKLVHWCHGAPGFVFLMAKSFEVFRDPRYLEVTRDAADIVWKYGLLKKGFGLCHGVAGNAYALLYAYQVLRDERFLHRAAEFARFCEQRGRIRVNTPDRPLSMFEGLAGTAYFLIDFQDFEKAKFPGFVV
;
A
#
# COMPACT_ATOMS: atom_id res chain seq x y z
N MET A 1 -51.37 -19.90 16.84
CA MET A 1 -51.00 -18.65 16.15
C MET A 1 -50.15 -19.00 14.94
N ALA A 2 -50.60 -18.63 13.74
CA ALA A 2 -49.91 -18.90 12.49
C ALA A 2 -48.46 -18.37 12.51
N ARG A 3 -47.50 -19.20 12.10
CA ARG A 3 -46.13 -18.77 11.80
C ARG A 3 -46.20 -17.71 10.71
N ARG A 4 -46.03 -16.43 11.08
CA ARG A 4 -45.81 -15.34 10.13
C ARG A 4 -44.62 -15.73 9.25
N ALA A 5 -44.77 -15.60 7.93
CA ALA A 5 -43.64 -15.66 7.01
C ALA A 5 -42.52 -14.75 7.54
N SER A 6 -41.29 -15.27 7.59
CA SER A 6 -40.13 -14.57 8.13
C SER A 6 -39.91 -13.23 7.41
N GLU A 7 -40.35 -12.12 7.99
CA GLU A 7 -40.04 -10.78 7.48
C GLU A 7 -38.52 -10.57 7.45
N SER A 8 -37.99 -10.11 6.31
CA SER A 8 -36.55 -9.83 6.16
C SER A 8 -36.04 -8.87 7.24
N ARG A 9 -34.86 -9.16 7.82
CA ARG A 9 -34.21 -8.36 8.88
C ARG A 9 -33.53 -7.07 8.37
N PHE A 10 -33.39 -6.93 7.07
CA PHE A 10 -32.76 -5.79 6.40
C PHE A 10 -33.68 -5.24 5.31
N PHE A 11 -33.50 -3.97 4.98
CA PHE A 11 -34.09 -3.34 3.81
C PHE A 11 -33.40 -3.87 2.55
N GLU A 12 -34.15 -3.99 1.46
CA GLU A 12 -33.56 -4.24 0.15
C GLU A 12 -32.64 -3.07 -0.21
N ASN A 13 -31.37 -3.34 -0.52
CA ASN A 13 -30.44 -2.28 -0.90
C ASN A 13 -30.75 -1.77 -2.31
N ARG A 14 -31.34 -0.58 -2.38
CA ARG A 14 -31.64 0.16 -3.62
C ARG A 14 -30.74 1.39 -3.80
N LEU A 15 -29.68 1.51 -3.00
CA LEU A 15 -28.70 2.57 -3.14
C LEU A 15 -27.93 2.37 -4.45
N ARG A 16 -27.52 3.47 -5.09
CA ARG A 16 -26.75 3.39 -6.34
C ARG A 16 -25.43 2.68 -6.07
N GLU A 17 -24.95 1.85 -6.99
CA GLU A 17 -23.61 1.25 -6.87
C GLU A 17 -22.55 2.18 -7.45
N TYR A 18 -21.32 2.06 -6.95
CA TYR A 18 -20.17 2.81 -7.44
C TYR A 18 -19.99 2.67 -8.97
N SER A 19 -19.73 3.79 -9.63
CA SER A 19 -19.46 3.84 -11.06
C SER A 19 -18.20 4.65 -11.35
N THR A 20 -17.40 4.17 -12.29
CA THR A 20 -16.18 4.85 -12.74
C THR A 20 -16.45 5.98 -13.75
N ARG A 21 -17.71 6.18 -14.17
CA ARG A 21 -18.12 7.29 -15.03
C ARG A 21 -18.31 8.56 -14.20
N ASN A 22 -17.92 9.72 -14.73
CA ASN A 22 -17.97 11.07 -14.09
C ASN A 22 -19.38 11.57 -13.64
N GLU A 23 -20.38 10.69 -13.55
CA GLU A 23 -21.76 10.96 -13.16
C GLU A 23 -22.09 10.47 -11.74
N ASP A 24 -21.10 10.03 -10.97
CA ASP A 24 -21.27 9.66 -9.57
C ASP A 24 -21.32 10.93 -8.69
N ASN A 25 -22.44 11.13 -8.00
CA ASN A 25 -22.63 12.31 -7.14
C ASN A 25 -21.97 12.14 -5.75
N VAL A 26 -21.54 10.92 -5.41
CA VAL A 26 -20.88 10.61 -4.14
C VAL A 26 -19.39 10.84 -4.23
N LEU A 27 -18.76 10.33 -5.28
CA LEU A 27 -17.33 10.47 -5.54
C LEU A 27 -17.06 11.24 -6.83
N ARG A 28 -16.18 12.24 -6.76
CA ARG A 28 -15.61 12.92 -7.93
C ARG A 28 -14.10 12.75 -7.91
N ASP A 29 -13.54 12.29 -9.03
CA ASP A 29 -12.11 11.93 -9.17
C ASP A 29 -11.64 10.90 -8.12
N GLY A 30 -12.59 10.13 -7.57
CA GLY A 30 -12.36 9.15 -6.53
C GLY A 30 -12.15 9.71 -5.13
N THR A 31 -12.62 10.92 -4.88
CA THR A 31 -12.69 11.57 -3.56
C THR A 31 -14.14 11.96 -3.25
N LEU A 32 -14.51 12.06 -1.97
CA LEU A 32 -15.87 12.47 -1.58
C LEU A 32 -16.18 13.89 -2.06
N THR A 33 -17.36 14.08 -2.64
CA THR A 33 -17.77 15.42 -3.07
C THR A 33 -18.02 16.32 -1.86
N PRO A 34 -17.75 17.63 -1.96
CA PRO A 34 -18.09 18.60 -0.90
C PRO A 34 -19.57 18.56 -0.53
N LEU A 35 -20.45 18.26 -1.48
CA LEU A 35 -21.89 18.11 -1.24
C LEU A 35 -22.18 16.98 -0.25
N VAL A 36 -21.61 15.79 -0.46
CA VAL A 36 -21.80 14.64 0.43
C VAL A 36 -21.17 14.89 1.80
N LEU A 37 -19.97 15.47 1.86
CA LEU A 37 -19.35 15.83 3.13
C LEU A 37 -20.21 16.82 3.93
N ASN A 38 -20.76 17.84 3.27
CA ASN A 38 -21.66 18.80 3.90
C ASN A 38 -22.97 18.15 4.37
N GLU A 39 -23.57 17.27 3.56
CA GLU A 39 -24.78 16.52 3.93
C GLU A 39 -24.55 15.68 5.21
N ILE A 40 -23.47 14.91 5.24
CA ILE A 40 -23.11 14.06 6.38
C ILE A 40 -22.79 14.90 7.61
N HIS A 41 -22.06 16.01 7.45
CA HIS A 41 -21.76 16.94 8.54
C HIS A 41 -23.04 17.55 9.13
N GLN A 42 -24.00 17.95 8.29
CA GLN A 42 -25.30 18.48 8.74
C GLN A 42 -26.10 17.42 9.51
N LEU A 43 -26.15 16.18 9.02
CA LEU A 43 -26.79 15.06 9.72
C LEU A 43 -26.16 14.82 11.10
N GLY A 44 -24.83 14.74 11.15
CA GLY A 44 -24.09 14.57 12.41
C GLY A 44 -24.37 15.69 13.41
N SER A 45 -24.41 16.94 12.94
CA SER A 45 -24.69 18.13 13.76
C SER A 45 -26.13 18.13 14.30
N GLN A 46 -27.12 17.82 13.45
CA GLN A 46 -28.52 17.73 13.84
C GLN A 46 -28.74 16.66 14.91
N PHE A 47 -28.14 15.48 14.71
CA PHE A 47 -28.26 14.36 15.62
C PHE A 47 -27.56 14.64 16.95
N LEU A 48 -26.41 15.29 16.93
CA LEU A 48 -25.71 15.72 18.13
C LEU A 48 -26.56 16.69 18.96
N ALA A 49 -27.18 17.70 18.34
CA ALA A 49 -28.04 18.64 19.05
C ALA A 49 -29.24 17.95 19.74
N GLU A 50 -29.89 17.01 19.05
CA GLU A 50 -30.96 16.20 19.63
C GLU A 50 -30.46 15.34 20.80
N TRP A 51 -29.29 14.72 20.62
CA TRP A 51 -28.68 13.87 21.62
C TRP A 51 -28.33 14.66 22.88
N GLU A 52 -27.73 15.84 22.76
CA GLU A 52 -27.41 16.70 23.90
C GLU A 52 -28.66 17.14 24.67
N GLN A 53 -29.75 17.47 23.97
CA GLN A 53 -31.01 17.87 24.61
C GLN A 53 -31.62 16.75 25.46
N LYS A 54 -31.65 15.53 24.93
CA LYS A 54 -32.35 14.39 25.56
C LYS A 54 -31.47 13.67 26.59
N SER A 55 -30.17 13.52 26.33
CA SER A 55 -29.22 12.84 27.24
C SER A 55 -28.93 13.63 28.52
N ALA A 56 -29.19 14.94 28.56
CA ALA A 56 -29.01 15.78 29.74
C ALA A 56 -29.78 15.31 30.98
N SER A 57 -30.91 14.60 30.79
CA SER A 57 -31.71 14.01 31.87
C SER A 57 -31.37 12.54 32.16
N ARG A 58 -30.25 12.04 31.62
CA ARG A 58 -29.88 10.61 31.52
C ARG A 58 -30.90 9.74 30.76
N HIS A 59 -31.87 10.36 30.08
CA HIS A 59 -32.88 9.64 29.33
C HIS A 59 -32.25 8.84 28.17
N GLY A 60 -32.49 7.53 28.16
CA GLY A 60 -32.00 6.62 27.11
C GLY A 60 -30.55 6.15 27.28
N LEU A 61 -29.92 6.38 28.44
CA LEU A 61 -28.65 5.79 28.86
C LEU A 61 -28.89 4.84 30.04
N GLU A 62 -28.16 3.72 30.11
CA GLU A 62 -28.30 2.73 31.18
C GLU A 62 -26.94 2.34 31.80
N GLY A 63 -26.80 2.59 33.11
CA GLY A 63 -25.59 2.28 33.88
C GLY A 63 -24.38 3.16 33.55
N GLU A 64 -23.21 2.71 34.00
CA GLU A 64 -21.94 3.42 33.90
C GLU A 64 -21.08 3.00 32.71
N CYS A 65 -21.34 1.83 32.11
CA CYS A 65 -20.45 1.24 31.11
C CYS A 65 -20.36 2.05 29.81
N VAL A 66 -19.33 1.75 29.00
CA VAL A 66 -19.12 2.41 27.70
C VAL A 66 -20.18 2.01 26.67
N TYR A 67 -20.68 0.78 26.75
CA TYR A 67 -21.59 0.21 25.76
C TYR A 67 -22.97 0.91 25.76
N THR A 68 -23.67 0.92 26.91
CA THR A 68 -25.02 1.48 27.07
C THR A 68 -25.11 2.76 27.92
N GLY A 69 -24.06 3.06 28.69
CA GLY A 69 -24.14 3.96 29.84
C GLY A 69 -23.43 5.31 29.69
N ILE A 70 -23.23 5.97 30.83
CA ILE A 70 -22.60 7.30 30.92
C ILE A 70 -21.13 7.27 30.47
N GLY A 71 -20.41 6.16 30.64
CA GLY A 71 -19.08 5.98 30.08
C GLY A 71 -19.06 6.10 28.55
N GLY A 72 -20.14 5.69 27.87
CA GLY A 72 -20.29 5.82 26.43
C GLY A 72 -20.48 7.29 26.01
N ALA A 73 -21.24 8.05 26.80
CA ALA A 73 -21.36 9.50 26.62
C ALA A 73 -20.02 10.21 26.84
N ALA A 74 -19.22 9.77 27.83
CA ALA A 74 -17.88 10.28 28.05
C ALA A 74 -16.97 10.02 26.84
N LEU A 75 -17.00 8.80 26.28
CA LEU A 75 -16.23 8.45 25.08
C LEU A 75 -16.64 9.30 23.87
N LEU A 76 -17.93 9.52 23.66
CA LEU A 76 -18.42 10.37 22.57
C LEU A 76 -17.91 11.81 22.72
N HIS A 77 -18.01 12.39 23.91
CA HIS A 77 -17.51 13.74 24.17
C HIS A 77 -15.98 13.85 24.03
N TYR A 78 -15.25 12.85 24.51
CA TYR A 78 -13.80 12.76 24.33
C TYR A 78 -13.43 12.70 22.84
N PHE A 79 -14.12 11.87 22.07
CA PHE A 79 -13.94 11.77 20.62
C PHE A 79 -14.22 13.10 19.90
N LEU A 80 -15.32 13.78 20.25
CA LEU A 80 -15.65 15.08 19.68
C LEU A 80 -14.55 16.10 19.96
N PHE A 81 -14.03 16.16 21.20
CA PHE A 81 -12.84 16.96 21.52
C PHE A 81 -11.64 16.57 20.65
N MET A 82 -11.38 15.28 20.46
CA MET A 82 -10.25 14.84 19.64
C MET A 82 -10.37 15.32 18.18
N LYS A 83 -11.59 15.39 17.63
CA LYS A 83 -11.88 15.86 16.27
C LYS A 83 -11.82 17.38 16.12
N ASN A 84 -12.41 18.14 17.03
CA ASN A 84 -12.60 19.59 16.86
C ASN A 84 -11.80 20.47 17.84
N LYS A 85 -11.06 19.86 18.78
CA LYS A 85 -10.30 20.52 19.85
C LYS A 85 -11.12 21.48 20.72
N ASN A 86 -12.44 21.26 20.82
CA ASN A 86 -13.33 22.07 21.65
C ASN A 86 -13.15 21.73 23.15
N PRO A 87 -12.64 22.66 23.98
CA PRO A 87 -12.42 22.41 25.41
C PRO A 87 -13.69 22.01 26.16
N THR A 88 -14.85 22.55 25.76
CA THR A 88 -16.15 22.22 26.40
C THR A 88 -16.50 20.75 26.24
N ALA A 89 -16.13 20.12 25.12
CA ALA A 89 -16.36 18.70 24.92
C ALA A 89 -15.47 17.86 25.84
N LEU A 90 -14.22 18.28 26.08
CA LEU A 90 -13.34 17.62 27.03
C LEU A 90 -13.86 17.75 28.47
N ASP A 91 -14.35 18.93 28.86
CA ASP A 91 -14.95 19.16 30.18
C ASP A 91 -16.18 18.26 30.40
N LYS A 92 -17.03 18.12 29.37
CA LYS A 92 -18.18 17.19 29.40
C LYS A 92 -17.73 15.74 29.53
N ALA A 93 -16.66 15.32 28.85
CA ALA A 93 -16.11 13.98 28.98
C ALA A 93 -15.62 13.71 30.41
N VAL A 94 -14.85 14.64 31.00
CA VAL A 94 -14.37 14.55 32.39
C VAL A 94 -15.53 14.54 33.38
N ALA A 95 -16.55 15.39 33.18
CA ALA A 95 -17.74 15.42 34.02
C ALA A 95 -18.50 14.08 33.99
N ALA A 96 -18.70 13.50 32.81
CA ALA A 96 -19.35 12.20 32.65
C ALA A 96 -18.55 11.07 33.33
N VAL A 97 -17.21 11.07 33.21
CA VAL A 97 -16.34 10.13 33.94
C VAL A 97 -16.53 10.27 35.45
N ASN A 98 -16.51 11.50 35.98
CA ASN A 98 -16.67 11.73 37.42
C ASN A 98 -18.02 11.28 37.98
N VAL A 99 -19.07 11.29 37.16
CA VAL A 99 -20.36 10.71 37.52
C VAL A 99 -20.26 9.19 37.69
N CYS A 100 -19.43 8.51 36.90
CA CYS A 100 -19.28 7.06 36.94
C CYS A 100 -18.37 6.59 38.09
N LEU A 101 -17.30 7.33 38.40
CA LEU A 101 -16.24 6.89 39.34
C LEU A 101 -16.75 6.39 40.71
N PRO A 102 -17.74 7.03 41.38
CA PRO A 102 -18.26 6.55 42.67
C PRO A 102 -19.03 5.23 42.60
N HIS A 103 -19.40 4.78 41.40
CA HIS A 103 -20.26 3.62 41.18
C HIS A 103 -19.52 2.39 40.61
N LEU A 104 -18.21 2.51 40.34
CA LEU A 104 -17.40 1.41 39.83
C LEU A 104 -17.31 0.28 40.85
N LYS A 105 -17.55 -0.97 40.40
CA LYS A 105 -17.66 -2.15 41.26
C LYS A 105 -16.40 -3.02 41.27
N PHE A 106 -15.47 -2.74 40.36
CA PHE A 106 -14.25 -3.48 40.07
C PHE A 106 -14.47 -4.98 39.84
N LYS A 107 -15.58 -5.32 39.15
CA LYS A 107 -15.96 -6.71 38.87
C LYS A 107 -15.71 -7.13 37.42
N ASP A 108 -16.04 -6.25 36.48
CA ASP A 108 -16.00 -6.55 35.06
C ASP A 108 -14.82 -5.80 34.42
N PRO A 109 -13.80 -6.50 33.87
CA PRO A 109 -12.54 -5.89 33.49
C PRO A 109 -12.49 -5.42 32.02
N SER A 110 -13.61 -5.37 31.30
CA SER A 110 -13.61 -5.03 29.87
C SER A 110 -13.82 -3.55 29.59
N PHE A 111 -13.36 -3.09 28.43
CA PHE A 111 -13.59 -1.71 27.97
C PHE A 111 -15.07 -1.39 27.73
N LEU A 112 -15.84 -2.32 27.15
CA LEU A 112 -17.20 -2.00 26.68
C LEU A 112 -18.24 -2.08 27.79
N CYS A 113 -18.31 -3.20 28.51
CA CYS A 113 -19.33 -3.39 29.55
C CYS A 113 -18.77 -3.28 30.98
N GLY A 114 -17.46 -3.16 31.15
CA GLY A 114 -16.80 -3.15 32.45
C GLY A 114 -16.28 -1.77 32.90
N ASP A 115 -15.78 -1.73 34.13
CA ASP A 115 -15.24 -0.52 34.74
C ASP A 115 -13.92 -0.09 34.09
N ALA A 116 -13.20 -1.05 33.50
CA ALA A 116 -11.96 -0.80 32.78
C ALA A 116 -12.13 0.22 31.64
N GLY A 117 -13.29 0.25 30.98
CA GLY A 117 -13.61 1.24 29.96
C GLY A 117 -13.71 2.66 30.49
N VAL A 118 -14.46 2.83 31.58
CA VAL A 118 -14.63 4.14 32.24
C VAL A 118 -13.28 4.67 32.73
N LEU A 119 -12.46 3.80 33.32
CA LEU A 119 -11.12 4.14 33.79
C LEU A 119 -10.20 4.54 32.62
N ALA A 120 -10.23 3.80 31.52
CA ALA A 120 -9.42 4.08 30.34
C ALA A 120 -9.83 5.40 29.66
N VAL A 121 -11.12 5.61 29.42
CA VAL A 121 -11.63 6.88 28.88
C VAL A 121 -11.33 8.05 29.82
N GLY A 122 -11.49 7.84 31.12
CA GLY A 122 -11.18 8.83 32.14
C GLY A 122 -9.71 9.22 32.18
N ALA A 123 -8.80 8.25 32.22
CA ALA A 123 -7.36 8.51 32.17
C ALA A 123 -6.96 9.26 30.90
N ALA A 124 -7.51 8.88 29.74
CA ALA A 124 -7.28 9.59 28.49
C ALA A 124 -7.78 11.05 28.54
N ALA A 125 -9.00 11.27 29.03
CA ALA A 125 -9.57 12.61 29.16
C ALA A 125 -8.76 13.50 30.12
N TYR A 126 -8.39 12.98 31.30
CA TYR A 126 -7.59 13.72 32.28
C TYR A 126 -6.15 13.99 31.81
N CYS A 127 -5.56 13.07 31.05
CA CYS A 127 -4.28 13.31 30.40
C CYS A 127 -4.37 14.49 29.43
N LYS A 128 -5.41 14.53 28.57
CA LYS A 128 -5.63 15.64 27.63
C LYS A 128 -6.02 16.95 28.32
N SER A 129 -6.59 16.91 29.52
CA SER A 129 -6.88 18.10 30.31
C SER A 129 -5.67 18.61 31.11
N GLY A 130 -4.51 17.94 31.02
CA GLY A 130 -3.29 18.29 31.75
C GLY A 130 -3.26 17.84 33.22
N ASN A 131 -4.28 17.13 33.71
CA ASN A 131 -4.29 16.60 35.07
C ASN A 131 -3.68 15.19 35.09
N LEU A 132 -2.35 15.15 34.96
CA LEU A 132 -1.59 13.90 34.87
C LEU A 132 -1.66 13.06 36.15
N GLU A 133 -1.84 13.69 37.31
CA GLU A 133 -2.00 12.98 38.60
C GLU A 133 -3.27 12.13 38.61
N MET A 134 -4.40 12.72 38.22
CA MET A 134 -5.66 11.98 38.13
C MET A 134 -5.61 10.93 37.01
N ALA A 135 -4.97 11.24 35.89
CA ALA A 135 -4.79 10.30 34.79
C ALA A 135 -4.00 9.05 35.23
N ASP A 136 -2.88 9.22 35.93
CA ASP A 136 -2.07 8.14 36.51
C ASP A 136 -2.85 7.35 37.57
N LYS A 137 -3.61 8.04 38.43
CA LYS A 137 -4.47 7.38 39.44
C LYS A 137 -5.50 6.44 38.79
N LEU A 138 -6.16 6.89 37.72
CA LEU A 138 -7.13 6.06 36.99
C LEU A 138 -6.45 4.92 36.24
N TYR A 139 -5.26 5.14 35.68
CA TYR A 139 -4.46 4.05 35.10
C TYR A 139 -4.08 2.99 36.14
N LYS A 140 -3.63 3.37 37.34
CA LYS A 140 -3.33 2.43 38.44
C LYS A 140 -4.56 1.61 38.86
N GLN A 141 -5.73 2.22 38.85
CA GLN A 141 -6.99 1.51 39.07
C GLN A 141 -7.29 0.51 37.95
N LEU A 142 -7.04 0.87 36.68
CA LEU A 142 -7.16 -0.05 35.55
C LEU A 142 -6.14 -1.21 35.64
N GLU A 143 -4.91 -0.91 36.04
CA GLU A 143 -3.84 -1.90 36.20
C GLU A 143 -4.16 -2.92 37.31
N SER A 144 -4.95 -2.53 38.32
CA SER A 144 -5.36 -3.43 39.42
C SER A 144 -6.17 -4.65 38.95
N PHE A 145 -6.81 -4.60 37.77
CA PHE A 145 -7.48 -5.74 37.16
C PHE A 145 -6.51 -6.86 36.73
N SER A 146 -5.22 -6.57 36.59
CA SER A 146 -4.19 -7.57 36.24
C SER A 146 -4.27 -8.83 37.12
N GLY A 147 -4.54 -8.67 38.41
CA GLY A 147 -4.67 -9.79 39.36
C GLY A 147 -5.78 -10.78 38.98
N ILE A 148 -6.94 -10.30 38.54
CA ILE A 148 -8.04 -11.18 38.10
C ILE A 148 -7.89 -11.62 36.64
N ILE A 149 -7.23 -10.82 35.79
CA ILE A 149 -7.03 -11.12 34.37
C ILE A 149 -6.00 -12.24 34.17
N LEU A 150 -4.91 -12.19 34.92
CA LEU A 150 -3.76 -13.10 34.78
C LEU A 150 -3.86 -14.34 35.69
N SER A 151 -4.82 -14.38 36.62
CA SER A 151 -5.00 -15.52 37.51
C SER A 151 -5.33 -16.81 36.70
N PRO A 152 -4.64 -17.93 36.96
CA PRO A 152 -4.94 -19.23 36.34
C PRO A 152 -6.35 -19.76 36.65
N ASP A 153 -6.90 -19.39 37.81
CA ASP A 153 -8.24 -19.79 38.28
C ASP A 153 -9.33 -18.77 37.92
N SER A 154 -8.98 -17.77 37.11
CA SER A 154 -9.89 -16.71 36.72
C SER A 154 -11.05 -17.25 35.88
N LYS A 155 -12.27 -16.83 36.26
CA LYS A 155 -13.51 -17.11 35.52
C LYS A 155 -13.85 -16.04 34.49
N VAL A 156 -12.96 -15.07 34.29
CA VAL A 156 -13.15 -14.02 33.29
C VAL A 156 -13.13 -14.68 31.89
N PRO A 157 -14.14 -14.43 31.03
CA PRO A 157 -14.14 -14.94 29.67
C PRO A 157 -13.04 -14.26 28.84
N ASP A 158 -12.83 -14.70 27.60
CA ASP A 158 -11.81 -14.10 26.73
C ASP A 158 -12.37 -13.06 25.76
N GLU A 159 -13.68 -13.00 25.58
CA GLU A 159 -14.34 -12.15 24.58
C GLU A 159 -14.30 -10.63 24.88
N LEU A 160 -14.86 -9.84 23.97
CA LEU A 160 -14.62 -8.40 23.93
C LEU A 160 -15.51 -7.61 24.89
N LEU A 161 -16.75 -8.05 25.13
CA LEU A 161 -17.70 -7.26 25.92
C LEU A 161 -17.45 -7.37 27.43
N TYR A 162 -16.97 -8.51 27.92
CA TYR A 162 -16.81 -8.84 29.35
C TYR A 162 -15.45 -9.49 29.68
N GLY A 163 -14.67 -9.86 28.67
CA GLY A 163 -13.48 -10.70 28.84
C GLY A 163 -12.12 -10.01 28.71
N ARG A 164 -11.09 -10.85 28.68
CA ARG A 164 -9.68 -10.45 28.58
C ARG A 164 -9.37 -9.66 27.31
N ALA A 165 -9.99 -9.95 26.18
CA ALA A 165 -9.82 -9.15 24.96
C ALA A 165 -10.35 -7.72 25.15
N GLY A 166 -11.45 -7.56 25.89
CA GLY A 166 -11.97 -6.25 26.29
C GLY A 166 -11.04 -5.49 27.22
N TYR A 167 -10.34 -6.17 28.12
CA TYR A 167 -9.31 -5.56 28.98
C TYR A 167 -8.06 -5.15 28.19
N LEU A 168 -7.58 -6.04 27.31
CA LEU A 168 -6.48 -5.78 26.39
C LEU A 168 -6.77 -4.52 25.55
N TYR A 169 -8.02 -4.36 25.12
CA TYR A 169 -8.46 -3.16 24.42
C TYR A 169 -8.27 -1.89 25.27
N SER A 170 -8.64 -1.88 26.56
CA SER A 170 -8.39 -0.74 27.46
C SER A 170 -6.91 -0.35 27.56
N LEU A 171 -6.02 -1.33 27.65
CA LEU A 171 -4.56 -1.09 27.72
C LEU A 171 -4.03 -0.47 26.42
N LEU A 172 -4.42 -1.04 25.27
CA LEU A 172 -4.01 -0.54 23.96
C LEU A 172 -4.57 0.85 23.67
N PHE A 173 -5.81 1.13 24.07
CA PHE A 173 -6.44 2.44 23.98
C PHE A 173 -5.62 3.49 24.73
N LEU A 174 -5.30 3.26 26.00
CA LEU A 174 -4.52 4.22 26.79
C LEU A 174 -3.12 4.43 26.26
N LYS A 175 -2.45 3.35 25.86
CA LYS A 175 -1.10 3.43 25.30
C LYS A 175 -1.07 4.31 24.05
N LYS A 176 -2.14 4.28 23.25
CA LYS A 176 -2.32 5.11 22.07
C LYS A 176 -2.67 6.57 22.42
N GLU A 177 -3.59 6.79 23.35
CA GLU A 177 -4.09 8.13 23.64
C GLU A 177 -3.14 8.99 24.49
N CYS A 178 -2.26 8.37 25.30
CA CYS A 178 -1.37 9.05 26.25
C CYS A 178 0.11 8.64 26.09
N PRO A 179 0.70 8.77 24.88
CA PRO A 179 2.05 8.29 24.61
C PRO A 179 3.12 9.11 25.34
N GLY A 180 3.73 8.50 26.36
CA GLY A 180 4.81 9.12 27.14
C GLY A 180 4.32 9.89 28.37
N GLU A 181 3.03 10.23 28.45
CA GLU A 181 2.42 10.78 29.67
C GLU A 181 1.96 9.68 30.64
N ILE A 182 1.41 8.57 30.12
CA ILE A 182 1.06 7.38 30.91
C ILE A 182 1.90 6.21 30.40
N THR A 183 2.65 5.58 31.29
CA THR A 183 3.46 4.41 30.95
C THR A 183 2.64 3.13 31.14
N VAL A 184 1.91 2.72 30.10
CA VAL A 184 1.24 1.41 30.08
C VAL A 184 2.27 0.29 29.96
N SER A 185 2.25 -0.66 30.90
CA SER A 185 3.22 -1.76 30.97
C SER A 185 3.15 -2.71 29.76
N ASP A 186 4.26 -2.81 29.02
CA ASP A 186 4.41 -3.77 27.91
C ASP A 186 4.37 -5.22 28.40
N ALA A 187 4.86 -5.47 29.62
CA ALA A 187 4.80 -6.78 30.25
C ALA A 187 3.35 -7.19 30.47
N LEU A 188 2.52 -6.29 31.00
CA LEU A 188 1.10 -6.55 31.25
C LEU A 188 0.33 -6.84 29.96
N ILE A 189 0.61 -6.09 28.87
CA ILE A 189 0.00 -6.36 27.56
C ILE A 189 0.39 -7.77 27.05
N ARG A 190 1.68 -8.11 27.15
CA ARG A 190 2.21 -9.41 26.74
C ARG A 190 1.63 -10.56 27.55
N GLU A 191 1.55 -10.40 28.87
CA GLU A 191 0.96 -11.38 29.79
C GLU A 191 -0.54 -11.56 29.55
N THR A 192 -1.26 -10.47 29.27
CA THR A 192 -2.69 -10.53 28.91
C THR A 192 -2.90 -11.31 27.60
N CYS A 193 -2.08 -11.06 26.58
CA CYS A 193 -2.11 -11.84 25.33
C CYS A 193 -1.81 -13.32 25.58
N GLY A 194 -0.79 -13.62 26.40
CA GLY A 194 -0.44 -14.98 26.80
C GLY A 194 -1.58 -15.69 27.54
N ALA A 195 -2.28 -14.99 28.43
CA ALA A 195 -3.43 -15.53 29.16
C ALA A 195 -4.59 -15.90 28.21
N ILE A 196 -4.90 -15.04 27.23
CA ILE A 196 -5.91 -15.32 26.19
C ILE A 196 -5.53 -16.57 25.40
N ILE A 197 -4.29 -16.63 24.89
CA ILE A 197 -3.82 -17.78 24.10
C ILE A 197 -3.86 -19.06 24.93
N LYS A 198 -3.37 -19.01 26.17
CA LYS A 198 -3.32 -20.19 27.05
C LYS A 198 -4.72 -20.70 27.38
N SER A 199 -5.66 -19.79 27.65
CA SER A 199 -7.08 -20.12 27.84
C SER A 199 -7.63 -20.82 26.59
N GLY A 200 -7.37 -20.25 25.41
CA GLY A 200 -7.82 -20.79 24.13
C GLY A 200 -7.28 -22.19 23.81
N GLU A 201 -6.00 -22.45 24.12
CA GLU A 201 -5.38 -23.78 23.97
C GLU A 201 -6.01 -24.81 24.91
N ASN A 202 -6.19 -24.43 26.18
CA ASN A 202 -6.79 -25.31 27.18
C ASN A 202 -8.21 -25.71 26.79
N TRP A 203 -9.00 -24.75 26.30
CA TRP A 203 -10.34 -24.99 25.80
C TRP A 203 -10.35 -25.85 24.53
N SER A 204 -9.45 -25.58 23.58
CA SER A 204 -9.34 -26.38 22.37
C SER A 204 -9.04 -27.84 22.69
N ALA A 205 -8.10 -28.08 23.60
CA ALA A 205 -7.76 -29.43 24.07
C ALA A 205 -8.96 -30.12 24.76
N ARG A 206 -9.70 -29.41 25.62
CA ARG A 206 -10.89 -29.94 26.31
C ARG A 206 -12.01 -30.30 25.35
N MET A 207 -12.28 -29.44 24.37
CA MET A 207 -13.35 -29.63 23.38
C MET A 207 -12.93 -30.50 22.20
N ARG A 208 -11.65 -30.91 22.14
CA ARG A 208 -11.03 -31.60 21.00
C ARG A 208 -11.28 -30.86 19.68
N PHE A 209 -11.17 -29.53 19.73
CA PHE A 209 -11.44 -28.67 18.60
C PHE A 209 -10.30 -28.78 17.56
N PRO A 210 -10.59 -28.85 16.26
CA PRO A 210 -9.57 -29.03 15.21
C PRO A 210 -8.61 -27.84 15.02
N ALA A 211 -8.89 -26.69 15.61
CA ALA A 211 -7.99 -25.53 15.58
C ALA A 211 -7.31 -25.31 16.94
N PRO A 212 -6.11 -24.69 16.97
CA PRO A 212 -5.33 -24.53 18.20
C PRO A 212 -6.02 -23.75 19.32
N LEU A 213 -6.91 -22.81 18.97
CA LEU A 213 -7.60 -21.96 19.94
C LEU A 213 -9.11 -22.20 19.85
N TYR A 214 -9.76 -22.31 21.01
CA TYR A 214 -11.21 -22.38 21.15
C TYR A 214 -11.65 -21.46 22.28
N TYR A 215 -12.78 -20.77 22.12
CA TYR A 215 -13.32 -19.86 23.13
C TYR A 215 -14.81 -20.10 23.32
N GLU A 216 -15.31 -19.83 24.52
CA GLU A 216 -16.70 -20.00 24.90
C GLU A 216 -17.15 -18.81 25.76
N TRP A 217 -18.41 -18.41 25.59
CA TRP A 217 -19.10 -17.45 26.46
C TRP A 217 -20.56 -17.89 26.60
N TYR A 218 -21.07 -17.94 27.84
CA TYR A 218 -22.42 -18.47 28.16
C TYR A 218 -22.72 -19.86 27.58
N SER A 219 -21.76 -20.78 27.69
CA SER A 219 -21.88 -22.16 27.20
C SER A 219 -22.02 -22.28 25.67
N GLU A 220 -21.66 -21.24 24.93
CA GLU A 220 -21.76 -21.18 23.48
C GLU A 220 -20.44 -20.71 22.85
N ALA A 221 -20.07 -21.32 21.72
CA ALA A 221 -18.87 -20.96 20.96
C ALA A 221 -19.21 -19.91 19.90
N TYR A 222 -19.40 -18.67 20.35
CA TYR A 222 -19.70 -17.54 19.47
C TYR A 222 -18.56 -17.27 18.49
N LEU A 223 -18.89 -16.92 17.25
CA LEU A 223 -17.91 -16.66 16.19
C LEU A 223 -17.66 -15.18 15.93
N GLY A 224 -18.68 -14.33 16.16
CA GLY A 224 -18.66 -12.91 15.83
C GLY A 224 -17.77 -12.03 16.71
N ALA A 225 -17.77 -10.71 16.47
CA ALA A 225 -16.80 -9.79 17.06
C ALA A 225 -17.07 -9.41 18.53
N ALA A 226 -18.34 -9.45 18.98
CA ALA A 226 -18.67 -9.06 20.35
C ALA A 226 -18.27 -10.15 21.36
N HIS A 227 -18.81 -11.36 21.17
CA HIS A 227 -18.71 -12.46 22.15
C HIS A 227 -17.81 -13.61 21.72
N GLY A 228 -17.18 -13.48 20.55
CA GLY A 228 -16.66 -14.63 19.84
C GLY A 228 -15.24 -14.50 19.32
N PHE A 229 -14.85 -15.51 18.56
CA PHE A 229 -13.50 -15.68 18.08
C PHE A 229 -13.02 -14.48 17.25
N ALA A 230 -13.89 -13.89 16.42
CA ALA A 230 -13.50 -12.78 15.57
C ALA A 230 -12.97 -11.59 16.36
N GLY A 231 -13.61 -11.24 17.48
CA GLY A 231 -13.19 -10.13 18.35
C GLY A 231 -11.88 -10.44 19.07
N ILE A 232 -11.78 -11.65 19.61
CA ILE A 232 -10.59 -12.10 20.35
C ILE A 232 -9.36 -12.09 19.45
N LEU A 233 -9.46 -12.75 18.29
CA LEU A 233 -8.35 -12.86 17.33
C LEU A 233 -8.02 -11.49 16.72
N PHE A 234 -9.02 -10.64 16.47
CA PHE A 234 -8.78 -9.27 16.02
C PHE A 234 -7.98 -8.48 17.06
N MET A 235 -8.30 -8.59 18.35
CA MET A 235 -7.52 -7.91 19.41
C MET A 235 -6.09 -8.45 19.51
N LEU A 236 -5.89 -9.78 19.41
CA LEU A 236 -4.55 -10.36 19.36
C LEU A 236 -3.74 -9.85 18.16
N LEU A 237 -4.35 -9.70 16.97
CA LEU A 237 -3.69 -9.10 15.81
C LEU A 237 -3.40 -7.60 15.96
N ASN A 238 -4.18 -6.87 16.76
CA ASN A 238 -3.86 -5.48 17.12
C ASN A 238 -2.70 -5.41 18.13
N ALA A 239 -2.48 -6.46 18.91
CA ALA A 239 -1.34 -6.62 19.83
C ALA A 239 -0.19 -7.45 19.23
N VAL A 240 -0.06 -7.52 17.89
CA VAL A 240 0.87 -8.44 17.21
C VAL A 240 2.33 -8.32 17.65
N SER A 241 2.80 -7.12 18.00
CA SER A 241 4.18 -6.89 18.49
C SER A 241 4.47 -7.53 19.85
N TYR A 242 3.43 -7.92 20.60
CA TYR A 242 3.55 -8.60 21.89
C TYR A 242 3.46 -10.13 21.77
N LEU A 243 3.13 -10.65 20.58
CA LEU A 243 3.07 -12.08 20.31
C LEU A 243 4.43 -12.60 19.83
N ASN A 244 4.79 -13.81 20.25
CA ASN A 244 5.91 -14.52 19.64
C ASN A 244 5.48 -15.18 18.31
N ALA A 245 6.45 -15.57 17.49
CA ALA A 245 6.19 -16.14 16.17
C ALA A 245 5.38 -17.45 16.21
N GLU A 246 5.55 -18.25 17.26
CA GLU A 246 4.82 -19.51 17.42
C GLU A 246 3.34 -19.27 17.71
N ASP A 247 3.02 -18.43 18.68
CA ASP A 247 1.66 -18.05 19.01
C ASP A 247 0.95 -17.40 17.81
N LEU A 248 1.65 -16.52 17.09
CA LEU A 248 1.10 -15.84 15.93
C LEU A 248 0.85 -16.79 14.74
N GLU A 249 1.87 -17.53 14.30
CA GLU A 249 1.79 -18.34 13.06
C GLU A 249 1.15 -19.70 13.28
N LYS A 250 1.39 -20.36 14.42
CA LYS A 250 0.88 -21.72 14.66
C LYS A 250 -0.44 -21.76 15.40
N LYS A 251 -0.83 -20.71 16.14
CA LYS A 251 -2.07 -20.69 16.92
C LYS A 251 -3.10 -19.71 16.36
N VAL A 252 -2.77 -18.42 16.34
CA VAL A 252 -3.68 -17.36 15.87
C VAL A 252 -4.01 -17.55 14.39
N ARG A 253 -3.01 -17.62 13.51
CA ARG A 253 -3.22 -17.76 12.06
C ARG A 253 -3.99 -19.03 11.69
N VAL A 254 -3.63 -20.18 12.28
CA VAL A 254 -4.30 -21.46 12.03
C VAL A 254 -5.76 -21.43 12.48
N THR A 255 -6.06 -20.76 13.59
CA THR A 255 -7.44 -20.58 14.05
C THR A 255 -8.24 -19.67 13.11
N ILE A 256 -7.65 -18.56 12.62
CA ILE A 256 -8.29 -17.70 11.61
C ILE A 256 -8.55 -18.49 10.32
N ASP A 257 -7.62 -19.34 9.90
CA ASP A 257 -7.77 -20.22 8.73
C ASP A 257 -8.93 -21.21 8.89
N HIS A 258 -9.11 -21.74 10.10
CA HIS A 258 -10.25 -22.59 10.41
C HIS A 258 -11.57 -21.81 10.31
N LEU A 259 -11.65 -20.62 10.90
CA LEU A 259 -12.87 -19.80 10.90
C LEU A 259 -13.31 -19.34 9.51
N ARG A 260 -12.37 -19.11 8.58
CA ARG A 260 -12.69 -18.78 7.19
C ARG A 260 -13.60 -19.84 6.55
N ASN A 261 -13.44 -21.10 6.93
CA ASN A 261 -14.21 -22.21 6.38
C ASN A 261 -15.63 -22.33 6.97
N SER A 262 -15.96 -21.56 8.01
CA SER A 262 -17.31 -21.51 8.60
C SER A 262 -18.28 -20.60 7.84
N ARG A 263 -17.82 -19.96 6.76
CA ARG A 263 -18.57 -18.99 5.97
C ARG A 263 -19.75 -19.64 5.25
N PHE A 264 -20.90 -18.97 5.28
CA PHE A 264 -22.07 -19.35 4.49
C PHE A 264 -21.87 -19.06 3.00
N PRO A 265 -22.63 -19.71 2.10
CA PRO A 265 -22.60 -19.41 0.67
C PRO A 265 -22.87 -17.94 0.31
N SER A 266 -23.59 -17.20 1.18
CA SER A 266 -23.86 -15.76 0.99
C SER A 266 -22.65 -14.85 1.28
N GLY A 267 -21.53 -15.41 1.76
CA GLY A 267 -20.40 -14.64 2.28
C GLY A 267 -20.53 -14.22 3.75
N ASN A 268 -21.68 -14.46 4.39
CA ASN A 268 -21.92 -14.19 5.81
C ASN A 268 -21.33 -15.28 6.73
N PHE A 269 -21.38 -15.05 8.05
CA PHE A 269 -20.85 -15.95 9.06
C PHE A 269 -21.90 -16.32 10.12
N PRO A 270 -21.83 -17.53 10.70
CA PRO A 270 -22.72 -17.95 11.78
C PRO A 270 -22.51 -17.13 13.05
N ALA A 271 -23.53 -17.06 13.90
CA ALA A 271 -23.40 -16.43 15.21
C ALA A 271 -22.51 -17.26 16.15
N ALA A 272 -22.66 -18.59 16.11
CA ALA A 272 -21.94 -19.56 16.91
C ALA A 272 -21.68 -20.85 16.11
N ILE A 273 -20.77 -21.70 16.58
CA ILE A 273 -20.48 -23.00 15.96
C ILE A 273 -21.77 -23.84 15.87
N GLY A 274 -22.06 -24.36 14.68
CA GLY A 274 -23.24 -25.20 14.42
C GLY A 274 -24.52 -24.44 14.10
N ASP A 275 -24.53 -23.10 14.23
CA ASP A 275 -25.65 -22.28 13.78
C ASP A 275 -25.80 -22.33 12.26
N ARG A 276 -27.05 -22.49 11.80
CA ARG A 276 -27.42 -22.57 10.38
C ARG A 276 -28.20 -21.34 9.90
N SER A 277 -28.47 -20.38 10.79
CA SER A 277 -29.23 -19.18 10.47
C SER A 277 -28.35 -18.09 9.88
N ASP A 278 -28.37 -17.97 8.55
CA ASP A 278 -27.71 -16.89 7.83
C ASP A 278 -28.58 -15.61 7.80
N ASN A 279 -28.81 -14.98 8.94
CA ASN A 279 -29.71 -13.80 9.05
C ASN A 279 -29.11 -12.60 9.80
N LEU A 280 -28.05 -12.78 10.57
CA LEU A 280 -27.41 -11.71 11.32
C LEU A 280 -26.30 -11.09 10.49
N VAL A 281 -26.44 -9.80 10.16
CA VAL A 281 -25.44 -9.01 9.44
C VAL A 281 -25.07 -7.84 10.34
N HIS A 282 -24.52 -8.17 11.50
CA HIS A 282 -24.21 -7.22 12.57
C HIS A 282 -22.71 -7.25 12.88
N TRP A 283 -22.18 -6.20 13.51
CA TRP A 283 -20.81 -6.23 14.03
C TRP A 283 -20.66 -7.34 15.09
N CYS A 284 -21.62 -7.45 16.02
CA CYS A 284 -21.57 -8.48 17.06
C CYS A 284 -21.60 -9.91 16.50
N HIS A 285 -22.42 -10.17 15.47
CA HIS A 285 -22.61 -11.48 14.85
C HIS A 285 -22.86 -11.33 13.34
N GLY A 286 -21.97 -11.91 12.54
CA GLY A 286 -22.06 -11.94 11.08
C GLY A 286 -20.89 -11.25 10.37
N ALA A 287 -21.06 -11.05 9.06
CA ALA A 287 -20.07 -10.52 8.14
C ALA A 287 -19.37 -9.24 8.61
N PRO A 288 -20.07 -8.21 9.14
CA PRO A 288 -19.41 -6.96 9.52
C PRO A 288 -18.28 -7.15 10.54
N GLY A 289 -18.45 -8.03 11.54
CA GLY A 289 -17.39 -8.34 12.50
C GLY A 289 -16.22 -9.10 11.88
N PHE A 290 -16.49 -10.00 10.94
CA PHE A 290 -15.47 -10.79 10.23
C PHE A 290 -14.68 -9.99 9.20
N VAL A 291 -15.25 -8.93 8.63
CA VAL A 291 -14.52 -7.98 7.78
C VAL A 291 -13.30 -7.42 8.53
N PHE A 292 -13.49 -6.99 9.79
CA PHE A 292 -12.38 -6.49 10.61
C PHE A 292 -11.30 -7.55 10.84
N LEU A 293 -11.70 -8.77 11.23
CA LEU A 293 -10.75 -9.86 11.47
C LEU A 293 -9.93 -10.16 10.21
N PHE A 294 -10.57 -10.40 9.07
CA PHE A 294 -9.88 -10.84 7.87
C PHE A 294 -9.09 -9.72 7.20
N ALA A 295 -9.58 -8.49 7.20
CA ALA A 295 -8.82 -7.37 6.67
C ALA A 295 -7.57 -7.11 7.53
N LYS A 296 -7.66 -7.21 8.87
CA LYS A 296 -6.49 -7.14 9.75
C LYS A 296 -5.54 -8.33 9.56
N ALA A 297 -6.07 -9.54 9.39
CA ALA A 297 -5.26 -10.71 9.08
C ALA A 297 -4.51 -10.56 7.74
N PHE A 298 -5.13 -9.95 6.72
CA PHE A 298 -4.44 -9.61 5.48
C PHE A 298 -3.30 -8.61 5.71
N GLN A 299 -3.53 -7.55 6.51
CA GLN A 299 -2.47 -6.58 6.85
C GLN A 299 -1.30 -7.23 7.61
N VAL A 300 -1.58 -8.19 8.51
CA VAL A 300 -0.55 -8.86 9.33
C VAL A 300 0.20 -9.95 8.55
N PHE A 301 -0.51 -10.79 7.79
CA PHE A 301 0.07 -11.97 7.15
C PHE A 301 0.40 -11.80 5.66
N GLY A 302 -0.14 -10.77 5.00
CA GLY A 302 0.03 -10.52 3.56
C GLY A 302 -0.62 -11.57 2.65
N ASP A 303 -1.45 -12.45 3.19
CA ASP A 303 -2.02 -13.60 2.46
C ASP A 303 -3.39 -13.25 1.86
N TYR A 304 -3.48 -13.30 0.52
CA TYR A 304 -4.65 -12.88 -0.24
C TYR A 304 -5.93 -13.65 0.09
N LYS A 305 -5.83 -14.87 0.66
CA LYS A 305 -7.02 -15.61 1.13
C LYS A 305 -7.81 -14.85 2.21
N TYR A 306 -7.14 -14.01 3.01
CA TYR A 306 -7.80 -13.15 4.00
C TYR A 306 -8.39 -11.91 3.35
N ARG A 307 -7.71 -11.32 2.35
CA ARG A 307 -8.28 -10.24 1.53
C ARG A 307 -9.60 -10.67 0.90
N ASP A 308 -9.61 -11.84 0.26
CA ASP A 308 -10.77 -12.37 -0.45
C ASP A 308 -11.92 -12.67 0.52
N ALA A 309 -11.60 -13.25 1.68
CA ALA A 309 -12.60 -13.48 2.73
C ALA A 309 -13.21 -12.18 3.25
N ALA A 310 -12.39 -11.14 3.47
CA ALA A 310 -12.87 -9.82 3.89
C ALA A 310 -13.71 -9.14 2.79
N TYR A 311 -13.30 -9.25 1.53
CA TYR A 311 -14.02 -8.70 0.38
C TYR A 311 -15.41 -9.33 0.23
N GLU A 312 -15.49 -10.65 0.24
CA GLU A 312 -16.77 -11.37 0.15
C GLU A 312 -17.71 -11.02 1.33
N ALA A 313 -17.15 -10.94 2.55
CA ALA A 313 -17.91 -10.51 3.72
C ALA A 313 -18.41 -9.06 3.54
N ALA A 314 -17.59 -8.15 3.02
CA ALA A 314 -17.97 -6.76 2.81
C ALA A 314 -19.01 -6.59 1.68
N VAL A 315 -18.98 -7.45 0.64
CA VAL A 315 -20.05 -7.52 -0.36
C VAL A 315 -21.37 -7.93 0.30
N ASN A 316 -21.36 -8.92 1.19
CA ASN A 316 -22.54 -9.29 1.98
C ASN A 316 -23.04 -8.12 2.84
N VAL A 317 -22.14 -7.36 3.46
CA VAL A 317 -22.48 -6.13 4.20
C VAL A 317 -23.14 -5.10 3.29
N TRP A 318 -22.65 -4.89 2.08
CA TRP A 318 -23.28 -3.98 1.13
C TRP A 318 -24.70 -4.44 0.76
N GLU A 319 -24.88 -5.71 0.42
CA GLU A 319 -26.18 -6.25 -0.02
C GLU A 319 -27.24 -6.27 1.10
N ARG A 320 -26.81 -6.55 2.34
CA ARG A 320 -27.72 -6.91 3.45
C ARG A 320 -27.55 -6.07 4.71
N GLY A 321 -26.67 -5.08 4.70
CA GLY A 321 -26.27 -4.31 5.88
C GLY A 321 -27.17 -3.11 6.24
N LEU A 322 -28.21 -2.82 5.44
CA LEU A 322 -29.21 -1.80 5.76
C LEU A 322 -30.27 -2.39 6.72
N LEU A 323 -29.99 -2.37 8.02
CA LEU A 323 -30.76 -3.13 9.00
C LEU A 323 -32.09 -2.47 9.39
N LYS A 324 -33.16 -3.27 9.53
CA LYS A 324 -34.42 -2.83 10.17
C LYS A 324 -34.30 -2.75 11.69
N LYS A 325 -33.23 -3.32 12.25
CA LYS A 325 -32.93 -3.31 13.69
C LYS A 325 -32.57 -1.91 14.20
N GLY A 326 -31.99 -1.04 13.37
CA GLY A 326 -31.67 0.34 13.75
C GLY A 326 -30.39 0.86 13.10
N TYR A 327 -29.90 1.99 13.63
CA TYR A 327 -28.77 2.75 13.06
C TYR A 327 -27.51 2.76 13.96
N GLY A 328 -27.54 2.07 15.10
CA GLY A 328 -26.42 2.00 16.06
C GLY A 328 -25.16 1.26 15.54
N LEU A 329 -24.18 1.07 16.43
CA LEU A 329 -22.88 0.48 16.07
C LEU A 329 -22.84 -1.04 16.21
N CYS A 330 -23.45 -1.61 17.24
CA CYS A 330 -23.33 -3.06 17.49
C CYS A 330 -24.07 -3.90 16.45
N HIS A 331 -25.26 -3.45 16.08
CA HIS A 331 -26.18 -4.16 15.18
C HIS A 331 -27.09 -3.16 14.44
N GLY A 332 -26.46 -2.12 13.88
CA GLY A 332 -27.13 -1.07 13.10
C GLY A 332 -26.33 -0.67 11.85
N VAL A 333 -26.95 0.19 11.04
CA VAL A 333 -26.37 0.65 9.76
C VAL A 333 -25.00 1.32 9.93
N ALA A 334 -24.81 2.13 10.98
CA ALA A 334 -23.53 2.82 11.21
C ALA A 334 -22.38 1.83 11.48
N GLY A 335 -22.62 0.78 12.28
CA GLY A 335 -21.62 -0.25 12.51
C GLY A 335 -21.24 -1.03 11.25
N ASN A 336 -22.24 -1.32 10.42
CA ASN A 336 -22.03 -1.98 9.13
C ASN A 336 -21.26 -1.08 8.15
N ALA A 337 -21.52 0.23 8.16
CA ALA A 337 -20.81 1.19 7.34
C ALA A 337 -19.32 1.25 7.67
N TYR A 338 -18.95 1.11 8.94
CA TYR A 338 -17.55 1.02 9.35
C TYR A 338 -16.82 -0.20 8.77
N ALA A 339 -17.49 -1.34 8.58
CA ALA A 339 -16.88 -2.50 7.92
C ALA A 339 -16.50 -2.17 6.47
N LEU A 340 -17.39 -1.50 5.74
CA LEU A 340 -17.12 -1.02 4.38
C LEU A 340 -15.98 0.02 4.38
N LEU A 341 -16.02 0.97 5.31
CA LEU A 341 -14.98 1.98 5.44
C LEU A 341 -13.60 1.37 5.75
N TYR A 342 -13.56 0.34 6.60
CA TYR A 342 -12.32 -0.38 6.90
C TYR A 342 -11.76 -1.10 5.66
N MET A 343 -12.60 -1.66 4.80
CA MET A 343 -12.14 -2.23 3.53
C MET A 343 -11.54 -1.18 2.60
N PHE A 344 -12.12 0.03 2.53
CA PHE A 344 -11.51 1.13 1.79
C PHE A 344 -10.13 1.49 2.36
N GLN A 345 -9.99 1.59 3.68
CA GLN A 345 -8.72 1.91 4.33
C GLN A 345 -7.65 0.85 4.08
N VAL A 346 -8.05 -0.44 4.03
CA VAL A 346 -7.10 -1.56 3.83
C VAL A 346 -6.75 -1.77 2.36
N LEU A 347 -7.69 -1.59 1.42
CA LEU A 347 -7.48 -1.91 0.01
C LEU A 347 -7.30 -0.69 -0.91
N GLY A 348 -7.66 0.51 -0.47
CA GLY A 348 -7.73 1.70 -1.32
C GLY A 348 -8.87 1.67 -2.35
N ASP A 349 -9.73 0.64 -2.32
CA ASP A 349 -10.82 0.47 -3.28
C ASP A 349 -11.96 1.46 -3.00
N LYS A 350 -12.09 2.43 -3.92
CA LYS A 350 -13.05 3.53 -3.89
C LYS A 350 -14.50 3.08 -3.90
N ALA A 351 -14.81 1.87 -4.38
CA ALA A 351 -16.15 1.31 -4.30
C ALA A 351 -16.60 1.19 -2.83
N PHE A 352 -15.72 0.79 -1.93
CA PHE A 352 -16.07 0.70 -0.51
C PHE A 352 -16.23 2.05 0.17
N LEU A 353 -15.47 3.08 -0.25
CA LEU A 353 -15.68 4.45 0.22
C LEU A 353 -17.05 4.97 -0.21
N HIS A 354 -17.41 4.76 -1.46
CA HIS A 354 -18.73 5.09 -2.00
C HIS A 354 -19.84 4.40 -1.18
N ARG A 355 -19.73 3.08 -0.97
CA ARG A 355 -20.74 2.30 -0.23
C ARG A 355 -20.88 2.77 1.23
N ALA A 356 -19.76 3.08 1.89
CA ALA A 356 -19.77 3.65 3.23
C ALA A 356 -20.44 5.04 3.28
N ALA A 357 -20.21 5.89 2.28
CA ALA A 357 -20.88 7.19 2.15
C ALA A 357 -22.39 7.06 1.95
N GLU A 358 -22.82 6.11 1.12
CA GLU A 358 -24.24 5.80 0.92
C GLU A 358 -24.90 5.30 2.21
N PHE A 359 -24.22 4.47 3.01
CA PHE A 359 -24.71 4.06 4.33
C PHE A 359 -24.77 5.23 5.33
N ALA A 360 -23.81 6.16 5.27
CA ALA A 360 -23.83 7.39 6.07
C ALA A 360 -25.04 8.27 5.72
N LYS A 361 -25.30 8.50 4.43
CA LYS A 361 -26.51 9.19 3.96
C LYS A 361 -27.79 8.47 4.37
N PHE A 362 -27.80 7.13 4.29
CA PHE A 362 -28.94 6.32 4.72
C PHE A 362 -29.29 6.53 6.21
N CYS A 363 -28.34 6.88 7.08
CA CYS A 363 -28.63 7.23 8.47
C CYS A 363 -29.57 8.44 8.60
N GLY A 364 -29.63 9.33 7.60
CA GLY A 364 -30.58 10.45 7.50
C GLY A 364 -32.04 10.04 7.24
N THR A 365 -32.31 8.74 7.04
CA THR A 365 -33.66 8.15 6.98
C THR A 365 -34.22 7.83 8.37
N ARG A 366 -33.43 8.00 9.43
CA ARG A 366 -33.86 7.79 10.82
C ARG A 366 -35.12 8.60 11.13
N GLY A 367 -36.12 7.93 11.72
CA GLY A 367 -37.44 8.50 11.99
C GLY A 367 -38.38 8.56 10.78
N LYS A 368 -37.92 8.20 9.58
CA LYS A 368 -38.73 8.14 8.35
C LYS A 368 -39.08 6.70 7.94
N LEU A 369 -38.23 5.73 8.31
CA LEU A 369 -38.44 4.31 8.04
C LEU A 369 -38.88 3.55 9.31
N PRO A 370 -39.68 2.47 9.16
CA PRO A 370 -40.08 1.63 10.29
C PRO A 370 -38.89 0.77 10.74
N VAL A 371 -38.15 1.26 11.73
CA VAL A 371 -37.07 0.53 12.42
C VAL A 371 -37.44 0.32 13.89
N ASN A 372 -36.81 -0.67 14.53
CA ASN A 372 -36.96 -0.85 15.98
C ASN A 372 -36.32 0.31 16.74
N VAL A 373 -36.94 0.71 17.86
CA VAL A 373 -36.32 1.63 18.82
C VAL A 373 -35.33 0.81 19.65
N PRO A 374 -34.06 1.25 19.81
CA PRO A 374 -33.09 0.56 20.68
C PRO A 374 -33.54 0.57 22.14
N ASP A 375 -33.09 -0.42 22.93
CA ASP A 375 -33.40 -0.50 24.35
C ASP A 375 -32.79 0.68 25.12
N THR A 376 -31.59 1.12 24.68
CA THR A 376 -30.93 2.35 25.14
C THR A 376 -30.78 3.36 23.99
N PRO A 377 -31.81 4.16 23.66
CA PRO A 377 -31.85 4.99 22.45
C PRO A 377 -30.74 6.03 22.31
N MET A 378 -30.07 6.39 23.40
CA MET A 378 -29.00 7.41 23.41
C MET A 378 -27.61 6.84 23.62
N SER A 379 -27.50 5.53 23.81
CA SER A 379 -26.22 4.90 24.09
C SER A 379 -25.24 4.93 22.93
N MET A 380 -24.00 4.59 23.25
CA MET A 380 -22.89 4.52 22.31
C MET A 380 -23.03 3.35 21.33
N PHE A 381 -23.41 2.16 21.78
CA PHE A 381 -23.38 0.96 20.90
C PHE A 381 -24.74 0.58 20.30
N GLU A 382 -25.85 0.94 20.92
CA GLU A 382 -27.20 0.62 20.41
C GLU A 382 -27.90 1.86 19.83
N GLY A 383 -27.68 3.00 20.49
CA GLY A 383 -28.41 4.22 20.27
C GLY A 383 -27.75 5.25 19.35
N LEU A 384 -28.26 6.47 19.48
CA LEU A 384 -27.89 7.62 18.66
C LEU A 384 -26.44 8.07 18.85
N GLY A 385 -25.85 7.85 20.04
CA GLY A 385 -24.45 8.22 20.31
C GLY A 385 -23.49 7.57 19.32
N GLY A 386 -23.72 6.29 19.01
CA GLY A 386 -22.92 5.55 18.03
C GLY A 386 -23.06 6.04 16.59
N THR A 387 -24.28 6.39 16.19
CA THR A 387 -24.54 6.96 14.86
C THR A 387 -23.86 8.33 14.72
N ILE A 388 -23.92 9.18 15.75
CA ILE A 388 -23.22 10.47 15.77
C ILE A 388 -21.72 10.27 15.65
N TYR A 389 -21.16 9.32 16.42
CA TYR A 389 -19.74 8.99 16.37
C TYR A 389 -19.33 8.65 14.93
N PHE A 390 -20.02 7.70 14.29
CA PHE A 390 -19.75 7.31 12.91
C PHE A 390 -19.83 8.48 11.93
N LEU A 391 -20.91 9.28 11.95
CA LEU A 391 -21.09 10.37 10.99
C LEU A 391 -19.99 11.44 11.11
N ASN A 392 -19.57 11.77 12.33
CA ASN A 392 -18.48 12.73 12.56
C ASN A 392 -17.11 12.14 12.20
N ASP A 393 -16.94 10.84 12.39
CA ASP A 393 -15.68 10.16 12.09
C ASP A 393 -15.49 9.96 10.59
N PHE A 394 -16.58 9.65 9.86
CA PHE A 394 -16.61 9.49 8.41
C PHE A 394 -16.14 10.74 7.65
N LEU A 395 -16.23 11.93 8.25
CA LEU A 395 -15.71 13.17 7.64
C LEU A 395 -14.20 13.14 7.38
N ASP A 396 -13.47 12.22 8.03
CA ASP A 396 -12.08 11.89 7.73
C ASP A 396 -11.94 10.38 7.46
N PRO A 397 -12.33 9.92 6.25
CA PRO A 397 -12.48 8.50 5.94
C PRO A 397 -11.22 7.66 6.14
N MET A 398 -10.03 8.26 5.95
CA MET A 398 -8.76 7.54 6.08
C MET A 398 -8.37 7.29 7.54
N ASN A 399 -8.78 8.17 8.45
CA ASN A 399 -8.43 8.06 9.87
C ASN A 399 -9.59 7.56 10.75
N ALA A 400 -10.78 7.38 10.17
CA ALA A 400 -11.96 6.89 10.87
C ALA A 400 -11.76 5.48 11.45
N LYS A 401 -12.26 5.23 12.66
CA LYS A 401 -12.09 3.99 13.42
C LYS A 401 -13.40 3.61 14.09
N PHE A 402 -13.84 2.36 13.91
CA PHE A 402 -14.90 1.81 14.74
C PHE A 402 -14.46 1.95 16.21
N PRO A 403 -15.28 2.58 17.07
CA PRO A 403 -14.85 3.45 18.19
C PRO A 403 -13.53 3.05 18.82
N GLU A 404 -12.43 3.56 18.27
CA GLU A 404 -11.04 3.31 18.70
C GLU A 404 -10.59 1.84 18.86
N ILE A 405 -11.40 0.85 18.45
CA ILE A 405 -11.06 -0.58 18.50
C ILE A 405 -10.05 -0.98 17.42
N VAL A 406 -10.02 -0.19 16.35
CA VAL A 406 -9.05 -0.34 15.26
C VAL A 406 -7.81 0.47 15.61
N VAL A 407 -6.83 -0.20 16.23
CA VAL A 407 -5.46 0.31 16.18
C VAL A 407 -4.96 0.02 14.76
N LEU A 408 -5.05 1.02 13.88
CA LEU A 408 -4.21 1.01 12.70
C LEU A 408 -2.78 0.83 13.22
N THR A 409 -2.20 -0.34 13.00
CA THR A 409 -0.79 -0.63 13.27
C THR A 409 0.02 0.07 12.19
N TYR A 410 -0.06 1.40 12.22
CA TYR A 410 0.75 2.39 11.55
C TYR A 410 0.72 3.59 12.50
N GLY A 411 1.45 3.50 13.61
CA GLY A 411 1.37 4.55 14.63
C GLY A 411 2.34 4.37 15.79
N ASN A 412 3.65 4.47 15.49
CA ASN A 412 4.62 5.36 16.19
C ASN A 412 6.09 5.03 15.90
N GLU A 413 6.38 4.14 14.95
CA GLU A 413 7.65 4.14 14.23
C GLU A 413 7.35 4.53 12.77
N MET A 414 8.10 5.49 12.21
CA MET A 414 8.02 5.76 10.77
C MET A 414 8.23 4.44 10.04
N SER A 415 7.36 4.10 9.08
CA SER A 415 7.55 2.87 8.31
C SER A 415 8.89 2.91 7.56
N ASP A 416 9.57 1.76 7.38
CA ASP A 416 10.87 1.69 6.70
C ASP A 416 10.90 2.41 5.34
N ILE A 417 9.77 2.42 4.62
CA ILE A 417 9.59 3.14 3.35
C ILE A 417 9.60 4.67 3.54
N GLU A 418 8.97 5.18 4.60
CA GLU A 418 8.98 6.59 4.98
C GLU A 418 10.37 7.05 5.45
N GLU A 419 11.12 6.20 6.15
CA GLU A 419 12.48 6.54 6.56
C GLU A 419 13.43 6.79 5.38
N ARG A 420 13.20 6.13 4.24
CA ARG A 420 14.07 6.23 3.05
C ARG A 420 13.62 7.28 2.03
N SER A 421 12.44 7.86 2.25
CA SER A 421 11.87 8.91 1.42
C SER A 421 11.78 10.24 2.16
N PHE A 422 11.85 11.35 1.43
CA PHE A 422 11.35 12.62 1.91
C PHE A 422 9.83 12.57 1.89
N ARG A 423 9.18 13.13 2.92
CA ARG A 423 7.74 13.34 2.90
C ARG A 423 7.39 14.17 1.67
N ASN A 424 6.55 13.64 0.79
CA ASN A 424 6.12 14.37 -0.40
C ASN A 424 5.10 15.45 0.00
N ASN A 425 5.56 16.71 0.02
CA ASN A 425 4.75 17.90 0.27
C ASN A 425 4.51 18.71 -1.02
N LEU A 426 4.86 18.15 -2.18
CA LEU A 426 4.57 18.79 -3.47
C LEU A 426 3.05 18.76 -3.69
N LYS A 427 2.52 19.80 -4.35
CA LYS A 427 1.10 19.82 -4.72
C LYS A 427 0.86 18.69 -5.71
N ASP A 428 -0.13 17.84 -5.43
CA ASP A 428 -0.59 16.85 -6.41
C ASP A 428 -1.44 17.52 -7.48
N PHE A 429 -1.78 16.78 -8.55
CA PHE A 429 -2.56 17.27 -9.66
C PHE A 429 -3.85 17.95 -9.18
N PRO A 430 -3.97 19.28 -9.35
CA PRO A 430 -5.05 20.05 -8.75
C PRO A 430 -6.38 19.82 -9.49
N SER A 431 -7.49 20.00 -8.76
CA SER A 431 -8.83 20.00 -9.36
C SER A 431 -9.04 21.19 -10.31
N ASP A 432 -8.36 22.31 -10.04
CA ASP A 432 -8.27 23.44 -10.95
C ASP A 432 -7.02 23.29 -11.84
N LYS A 433 -7.22 23.02 -13.13
CA LYS A 433 -6.13 22.84 -14.09
C LYS A 433 -5.26 24.10 -14.25
N GLU A 434 -5.74 25.30 -13.86
CA GLU A 434 -4.93 26.52 -13.93
C GLU A 434 -3.79 26.53 -12.91
N GLU A 435 -3.92 25.78 -11.81
CA GLU A 435 -2.84 25.58 -10.84
C GLU A 435 -1.87 24.44 -11.22
N SER A 436 -2.17 23.69 -12.27
CA SER A 436 -1.35 22.55 -12.70
C SER A 436 -0.17 23.00 -13.56
N VAL A 437 0.93 22.25 -13.45
CA VAL A 437 2.04 22.35 -14.42
C VAL A 437 1.59 21.96 -15.83
N VAL A 438 0.57 21.10 -15.95
CA VAL A 438 0.00 20.65 -17.23
C VAL A 438 -1.21 21.52 -17.57
N GLN A 439 -1.16 22.18 -18.71
CA GLN A 439 -2.18 23.07 -19.25
C GLN A 439 -3.33 22.30 -19.92
N ARG A 440 -4.43 22.99 -20.23
CA ARG A 440 -5.63 22.37 -20.81
C ARG A 440 -5.41 21.74 -22.19
N ASP A 441 -4.41 22.21 -22.93
CA ASP A 441 -4.01 21.68 -24.23
C ASP A 441 -3.00 20.51 -24.12
N GLY A 442 -2.71 20.05 -22.90
CA GLY A 442 -1.75 18.99 -22.61
C GLY A 442 -0.29 19.45 -22.59
N THR A 443 -0.01 20.73 -22.86
CA THR A 443 1.35 21.28 -22.79
C THR A 443 1.76 21.62 -21.36
N LEU A 444 3.05 21.79 -21.11
CA LEU A 444 3.54 22.24 -19.80
C LEU A 444 3.52 23.77 -19.73
N ASN A 445 3.29 24.36 -18.55
CA ASN A 445 3.31 25.82 -18.42
C ASN A 445 4.70 26.41 -18.75
N ILE A 446 4.71 27.62 -19.32
CA ILE A 446 5.93 28.22 -19.91
C ILE A 446 7.00 28.50 -18.85
N GLU A 447 6.59 28.89 -17.64
CA GLU A 447 7.52 29.17 -16.52
C GLU A 447 8.28 27.92 -16.11
N PHE A 448 7.57 26.80 -15.90
CA PHE A 448 8.18 25.53 -15.58
C PHE A 448 9.03 25.00 -16.73
N GLN A 449 8.58 25.08 -17.98
CA GLN A 449 9.39 24.68 -19.13
C GLN A 449 10.72 25.44 -19.17
N SER A 450 10.68 26.74 -18.90
CA SER A 450 11.88 27.60 -18.89
C SER A 450 12.82 27.26 -17.74
N SER A 451 12.31 27.09 -16.51
CA SER A 451 13.11 26.67 -15.34
C SER A 451 13.71 25.28 -15.53
N SER A 452 12.91 24.32 -16.03
CA SER A 452 13.33 22.95 -16.30
C SER A 452 14.45 22.90 -17.33
N ARG A 453 14.36 23.67 -18.42
CA ARG A 453 15.42 23.77 -19.43
C ARG A 453 16.70 24.38 -18.86
N SER A 454 16.58 25.47 -18.10
CA SER A 454 17.73 26.08 -17.42
C SER A 454 18.43 25.11 -16.46
N MET A 455 17.65 24.28 -15.75
CA MET A 455 18.17 23.25 -14.86
C MET A 455 18.91 22.14 -15.63
N ALA A 456 18.36 21.71 -16.76
CA ALA A 456 18.99 20.73 -17.64
C ALA A 456 20.37 21.22 -18.13
N ASP A 457 20.43 22.46 -18.63
CA ASP A 457 21.68 23.09 -19.10
C ASP A 457 22.70 23.24 -17.96
N LYS A 458 22.23 23.66 -16.78
CA LYS A 458 23.06 23.81 -15.59
C LYS A 458 23.70 22.48 -15.18
N TYR A 459 22.92 21.41 -15.05
CA TYR A 459 23.43 20.11 -14.57
C TYR A 459 24.32 19.43 -15.59
N PHE A 460 24.03 19.59 -16.88
CA PHE A 460 24.91 19.12 -17.92
C PHE A 460 26.24 19.87 -17.95
N SER A 461 26.21 21.20 -17.78
CA SER A 461 27.42 22.03 -17.71
C SER A 461 28.26 21.73 -16.45
N GLU A 462 27.60 21.54 -15.31
CA GLU A 462 28.24 21.11 -14.06
C GLU A 462 28.93 19.76 -14.25
N TRP A 463 28.22 18.78 -14.85
CA TRP A 463 28.78 17.46 -15.14
C TRP A 463 30.00 17.55 -16.06
N ARG A 464 29.90 18.31 -17.16
CA ARG A 464 31.01 18.51 -18.11
C ARG A 464 32.23 19.14 -17.45
N THR A 465 32.02 20.08 -16.53
CA THR A 465 33.11 20.73 -15.80
C THR A 465 33.79 19.75 -14.85
N LYS A 466 33.01 19.03 -14.03
CA LYS A 466 33.54 18.09 -13.04
C LYS A 466 34.27 16.91 -13.66
N THR A 467 33.79 16.42 -14.80
CA THR A 467 34.42 15.30 -15.50
C THR A 467 35.78 15.64 -16.12
N ARG A 468 36.06 16.92 -16.36
CA ARG A 468 37.38 17.42 -16.80
C ARG A 468 38.37 17.61 -15.65
N THR A 469 37.87 17.89 -14.44
CA THR A 469 38.73 18.25 -13.30
C THR A 469 38.90 17.13 -12.28
N ASP A 470 38.02 16.12 -12.26
CA ASP A 470 37.99 15.04 -11.26
C ASP A 470 37.96 13.66 -11.93
N HIS A 471 39.09 13.28 -12.55
CA HIS A 471 39.21 12.02 -13.29
C HIS A 471 39.20 10.76 -12.38
N ASP A 472 39.67 10.88 -11.14
CA ASP A 472 39.92 9.73 -10.26
C ASP A 472 38.71 9.29 -9.42
N ARG A 473 37.66 10.12 -9.29
CA ARG A 473 36.47 9.82 -8.45
C ARG A 473 35.14 9.76 -9.20
N GLY A 474 35.12 10.07 -10.50
CA GLY A 474 33.88 10.23 -11.27
C GLY A 474 33.25 8.95 -11.82
N TYR A 475 34.06 7.96 -12.21
CA TYR A 475 33.63 6.79 -12.98
C TYR A 475 34.31 5.51 -12.51
N SER A 476 33.74 4.36 -12.87
CA SER A 476 34.35 3.04 -12.67
C SER A 476 34.29 2.18 -13.93
N GLY A 477 35.45 2.00 -14.55
CA GLY A 477 35.63 1.16 -15.73
C GLY A 477 34.89 1.68 -16.97
N GLU A 478 34.58 0.74 -17.86
CA GLU A 478 34.07 0.99 -19.21
C GLU A 478 32.53 0.95 -19.31
N SER A 479 31.85 0.47 -18.26
CA SER A 479 30.39 0.24 -18.24
C SER A 479 29.55 1.48 -18.58
N VAL A 480 28.35 1.27 -19.13
CA VAL A 480 27.36 2.34 -19.30
C VAL A 480 26.75 2.77 -17.95
N TYR A 481 26.59 1.82 -17.04
CA TYR A 481 25.97 2.03 -15.73
C TYR A 481 26.75 3.04 -14.87
N THR A 482 28.04 2.76 -14.62
CA THR A 482 28.90 3.57 -13.74
C THR A 482 30.19 4.09 -14.36
N GLY A 483 30.49 3.70 -15.60
CA GLY A 483 31.77 3.94 -16.26
C GLY A 483 31.71 5.00 -17.36
N LEU A 484 32.78 5.02 -18.16
CA LEU A 484 32.93 5.94 -19.29
C LEU A 484 31.92 5.68 -20.42
N GLY A 485 31.38 4.47 -20.55
CA GLY A 485 30.27 4.21 -21.48
C GLY A 485 29.04 5.06 -21.18
N GLY A 486 28.81 5.39 -19.90
CA GLY A 486 27.71 6.27 -19.49
C GLY A 486 27.95 7.71 -19.95
N ALA A 487 29.20 8.18 -19.87
CA ALA A 487 29.58 9.48 -20.41
C ALA A 487 29.42 9.53 -21.94
N ALA A 488 29.85 8.49 -22.66
CA ALA A 488 29.63 8.38 -24.10
C ALA A 488 28.13 8.42 -24.45
N LEU A 489 27.30 7.68 -23.72
CA LEU A 489 25.85 7.69 -23.91
C LEU A 489 25.24 9.08 -23.69
N LEU A 490 25.66 9.80 -22.65
CA LEU A 490 25.17 11.16 -22.41
C LEU A 490 25.57 12.10 -23.54
N HIS A 491 26.83 12.09 -23.98
CA HIS A 491 27.28 12.89 -25.13
C HIS A 491 26.51 12.56 -26.41
N TYR A 492 26.34 11.27 -26.73
CA TYR A 492 25.51 10.82 -27.85
C TYR A 492 24.08 11.34 -27.75
N PHE A 493 23.48 11.23 -26.58
CA PHE A 493 22.11 11.65 -26.32
C PHE A 493 21.94 13.16 -26.44
N VAL A 494 22.84 13.97 -25.87
CA VAL A 494 22.79 15.42 -26.02
C VAL A 494 22.94 15.82 -27.48
N HIS A 495 23.89 15.23 -28.22
CA HIS A 495 23.97 15.43 -29.67
C HIS A 495 22.64 15.11 -30.37
N SER A 496 21.97 14.02 -29.97
CA SER A 496 20.72 13.61 -30.59
C SER A 496 19.61 14.68 -30.50
N LYS A 497 19.61 15.46 -29.41
CA LYS A 497 18.66 16.52 -29.10
C LYS A 497 19.12 17.90 -29.62
N SER A 498 20.37 18.29 -29.38
CA SER A 498 20.89 19.62 -29.72
C SER A 498 21.47 19.74 -31.13
N LYS A 499 21.81 18.61 -31.75
CA LYS A 499 22.59 18.51 -33.00
C LYS A 499 24.01 19.10 -32.92
N ASP A 500 24.54 19.32 -31.72
CA ASP A 500 25.91 19.82 -31.54
C ASP A 500 26.94 18.77 -31.98
N PRO A 501 27.76 19.01 -33.01
CA PRO A 501 28.75 18.05 -33.49
C PRO A 501 29.92 17.84 -32.51
N ALA A 502 30.16 18.77 -31.57
CA ALA A 502 31.18 18.58 -30.53
C ALA A 502 30.82 17.41 -29.61
N GLU A 503 29.54 17.25 -29.28
CA GLU A 503 29.07 16.16 -28.43
C GLU A 503 29.20 14.80 -29.12
N LEU A 504 28.94 14.73 -30.43
CA LEU A 504 29.17 13.50 -31.18
C LEU A 504 30.66 13.13 -31.21
N ARG A 505 31.56 14.11 -31.38
CA ARG A 505 33.01 13.89 -31.31
C ARG A 505 33.45 13.40 -29.92
N ASN A 506 32.96 14.02 -28.85
CA ASN A 506 33.26 13.59 -27.48
C ASN A 506 32.80 12.16 -27.22
N CYS A 507 31.61 11.78 -27.70
CA CYS A 507 31.13 10.40 -27.64
C CYS A 507 32.10 9.43 -28.34
N LEU A 508 32.45 9.71 -29.60
CA LEU A 508 33.34 8.86 -30.39
C LEU A 508 34.74 8.76 -29.76
N GLU A 509 35.28 9.86 -29.25
CA GLU A 509 36.58 9.87 -28.57
C GLU A 509 36.59 8.94 -27.34
N VAL A 510 35.52 8.98 -26.53
CA VAL A 510 35.38 8.09 -25.37
C VAL A 510 35.30 6.63 -25.84
N VAL A 511 34.45 6.33 -26.83
CA VAL A 511 34.28 4.97 -27.36
C VAL A 511 35.61 4.44 -27.90
N GLU A 512 36.28 5.16 -28.80
CA GLU A 512 37.53 4.74 -29.43
C GLU A 512 38.65 4.47 -28.42
N LYS A 513 38.78 5.29 -27.37
CA LYS A 513 39.77 5.10 -26.30
C LYS A 513 39.52 3.84 -25.46
N GLN A 514 38.27 3.38 -25.38
CA GLN A 514 37.86 2.27 -24.52
C GLN A 514 37.69 0.94 -25.27
N VAL A 515 37.36 0.95 -26.58
CA VAL A 515 37.10 -0.29 -27.35
C VAL A 515 38.26 -1.28 -27.31
N GLY A 516 39.51 -0.81 -27.31
CA GLY A 516 40.68 -1.69 -27.20
C GLY A 516 40.89 -2.35 -25.83
N ARG A 517 40.08 -1.97 -24.82
CA ARG A 517 40.19 -2.45 -23.42
C ARG A 517 39.06 -3.40 -23.02
N LEU A 518 38.14 -3.69 -23.94
CA LEU A 518 36.99 -4.57 -23.72
C LEU A 518 37.45 -5.99 -23.40
N LYS A 519 36.81 -6.60 -22.40
CA LYS A 519 37.19 -7.92 -21.85
C LYS A 519 36.23 -9.04 -22.25
N PHE A 520 35.09 -8.67 -22.82
CA PHE A 520 33.95 -9.47 -23.21
C PHE A 520 33.47 -10.42 -22.11
N LYS A 521 33.50 -9.95 -20.85
CA LYS A 521 33.09 -10.74 -19.68
C LYS A 521 31.58 -10.84 -19.54
N TYR A 522 30.86 -9.74 -19.79
CA TYR A 522 29.41 -9.69 -19.73
C TYR A 522 28.85 -9.13 -21.04
N PRO A 523 27.72 -9.67 -21.54
CA PRO A 523 27.16 -9.28 -22.82
C PRO A 523 26.20 -8.08 -22.74
N SER A 524 25.78 -7.64 -21.56
CA SER A 524 24.71 -6.64 -21.44
C SER A 524 25.07 -5.24 -21.92
N PHE A 525 24.05 -4.42 -22.21
CA PHE A 525 24.24 -3.00 -22.52
C PHE A 525 24.74 -2.17 -21.32
N LEU A 526 24.25 -2.43 -20.10
CA LEU A 526 24.52 -1.55 -18.97
C LEU A 526 25.88 -1.79 -18.32
N CYS A 527 26.22 -3.05 -18.03
CA CYS A 527 27.50 -3.38 -17.36
C CYS A 527 28.41 -4.27 -18.21
N GLY A 528 28.03 -4.60 -19.43
CA GLY A 528 28.80 -5.39 -20.38
C GLY A 528 29.32 -4.58 -21.56
N ASP A 529 30.05 -5.26 -22.43
CA ASP A 529 30.81 -4.62 -23.52
C ASP A 529 29.94 -4.32 -24.75
N ALA A 530 28.76 -4.96 -24.86
CA ALA A 530 27.80 -4.63 -25.92
C ALA A 530 27.32 -3.19 -25.82
N GLY A 531 27.25 -2.61 -24.61
CA GLY A 531 26.80 -1.23 -24.41
C GLY A 531 27.66 -0.22 -25.14
N LEU A 532 28.97 -0.27 -24.89
CA LEU A 532 29.90 0.67 -25.50
C LEU A 532 29.97 0.51 -27.02
N LEU A 533 29.98 -0.73 -27.51
CA LEU A 533 29.97 -1.02 -28.94
C LEU A 533 28.66 -0.56 -29.61
N ALA A 534 27.51 -0.75 -28.96
CA ALA A 534 26.21 -0.33 -29.47
C ALA A 534 26.10 1.21 -29.55
N ILE A 535 26.59 1.92 -28.52
CA ILE A 535 26.71 3.38 -28.53
C ILE A 535 27.65 3.83 -29.65
N GLY A 536 28.79 3.15 -29.84
CA GLY A 536 29.71 3.39 -30.93
C GLY A 536 29.07 3.23 -32.30
N ALA A 537 28.29 2.15 -32.51
CA ALA A 537 27.56 1.91 -33.76
C ALA A 537 26.56 3.03 -34.05
N ALA A 538 25.78 3.42 -33.04
CA ALA A 538 24.81 4.50 -33.13
C ALA A 538 25.48 5.85 -33.46
N ALA A 539 26.57 6.18 -32.76
CA ALA A 539 27.35 7.40 -33.03
C ALA A 539 27.94 7.42 -34.44
N ARG A 540 28.47 6.29 -34.94
CA ARG A 540 29.00 6.17 -36.30
C ARG A 540 27.92 6.30 -37.38
N CYS A 541 26.73 5.73 -37.17
CA CYS A 541 25.61 5.94 -38.10
C CYS A 541 25.26 7.42 -38.20
N ARG A 542 25.12 8.11 -37.05
CA ARG A 542 24.85 9.55 -37.03
C ARG A 542 25.97 10.40 -37.64
N ASN A 543 27.21 9.92 -37.57
CA ASN A 543 28.36 10.57 -38.19
C ASN A 543 28.46 10.30 -39.72
N GLY A 544 27.52 9.55 -40.30
CA GLY A 544 27.54 9.19 -41.72
C GLY A 544 28.58 8.12 -42.07
N GLU A 545 28.96 7.27 -41.11
CA GLU A 545 29.99 6.24 -41.25
C GLU A 545 29.42 4.82 -41.05
N PRO A 546 28.49 4.37 -41.90
CA PRO A 546 27.76 3.11 -41.71
C PRO A 546 28.67 1.87 -41.69
N ASP A 547 29.78 1.87 -42.43
CA ASP A 547 30.72 0.73 -42.43
C ASP A 547 31.44 0.57 -41.09
N LYS A 548 31.79 1.69 -40.43
CA LYS A 548 32.36 1.66 -39.07
C LYS A 548 31.29 1.24 -38.06
N ALA A 549 30.03 1.63 -38.27
CA ALA A 549 28.93 1.19 -37.42
C ALA A 549 28.70 -0.34 -37.53
N ARG A 550 28.71 -0.88 -38.76
CA ARG A 550 28.65 -2.33 -39.02
C ARG A 550 29.80 -3.08 -38.37
N ALA A 551 30.99 -2.52 -38.35
CA ALA A 551 32.14 -3.13 -37.68
C ALA A 551 31.90 -3.30 -36.17
N TYR A 552 31.36 -2.29 -35.48
CA TYR A 552 31.00 -2.41 -34.06
C TYR A 552 29.88 -3.44 -33.84
N TYR A 553 28.83 -3.43 -34.68
CA TYR A 553 27.76 -4.42 -34.60
C TYR A 553 28.28 -5.86 -34.83
N HIS A 554 29.14 -6.08 -35.82
CA HIS A 554 29.77 -7.38 -36.06
C HIS A 554 30.64 -7.83 -34.89
N GLU A 555 31.35 -6.92 -34.22
CA GLU A 555 32.14 -7.25 -33.04
C GLU A 555 31.25 -7.72 -31.88
N ILE A 556 30.09 -7.07 -31.65
CA ILE A 556 29.08 -7.53 -30.68
C ILE A 556 28.68 -8.96 -30.99
N ILE A 557 28.26 -9.24 -32.23
CA ILE A 557 27.79 -10.57 -32.62
C ILE A 557 28.90 -11.61 -32.43
N LYS A 558 30.08 -11.34 -32.99
CA LYS A 558 31.22 -12.26 -33.04
C LYS A 558 31.71 -12.64 -31.64
N LYS A 559 31.72 -11.70 -30.70
CA LYS A 559 32.28 -11.91 -29.37
C LYS A 559 31.27 -12.42 -28.36
N LEU A 560 29.99 -12.04 -28.48
CA LEU A 560 29.02 -12.22 -27.40
C LEU A 560 27.87 -13.18 -27.75
N SER A 561 27.55 -13.43 -29.03
CA SER A 561 26.38 -14.27 -29.35
C SER A 561 26.54 -15.70 -28.85
N GLY A 562 27.73 -16.30 -28.98
CA GLY A 562 27.98 -17.67 -28.52
C GLY A 562 27.71 -17.86 -27.03
N MET A 563 28.20 -16.94 -26.20
CA MET A 563 28.01 -17.03 -24.74
C MET A 563 26.55 -16.74 -24.32
N VAL A 564 25.86 -15.85 -25.04
CA VAL A 564 24.46 -15.49 -24.78
C VAL A 564 23.52 -16.64 -25.16
N LEU A 565 23.74 -17.29 -26.30
CA LEU A 565 22.86 -18.34 -26.79
C LEU A 565 23.04 -19.68 -26.05
N ASP A 566 24.22 -19.92 -25.47
CA ASP A 566 24.44 -21.06 -24.59
C ASP A 566 23.73 -20.83 -23.24
N THR A 567 22.64 -21.57 -22.99
CA THR A 567 21.89 -21.51 -21.72
C THR A 567 22.62 -22.14 -20.53
N ASN A 568 23.81 -22.73 -20.74
CA ASN A 568 24.66 -23.30 -19.70
C ASN A 568 25.93 -22.46 -19.43
N SER A 569 26.09 -21.31 -20.09
CA SER A 569 27.28 -20.45 -19.97
C SER A 569 27.48 -19.77 -18.62
N GLY A 570 26.56 -19.97 -17.66
CA GLY A 570 26.57 -19.31 -16.35
C GLY A 570 26.21 -17.83 -16.38
N ILE A 571 25.92 -17.26 -17.55
CA ILE A 571 25.44 -15.87 -17.69
C ILE A 571 24.00 -15.79 -17.17
N PRO A 572 23.66 -14.78 -16.36
CA PRO A 572 22.30 -14.60 -15.88
C PRO A 572 21.37 -14.08 -16.98
N ASP A 573 20.07 -14.05 -16.71
CA ASP A 573 19.09 -13.54 -17.68
C ASP A 573 18.75 -12.06 -17.50
N GLU A 574 19.16 -11.45 -16.38
CA GLU A 574 18.78 -10.09 -15.98
C GLU A 574 19.40 -8.95 -16.82
N VAL A 575 19.05 -7.71 -16.52
CA VAL A 575 19.31 -6.55 -17.39
C VAL A 575 20.74 -6.02 -17.25
N LEU A 576 21.33 -6.07 -16.05
CA LEU A 576 22.62 -5.40 -15.83
C LEU A 576 23.79 -6.18 -16.40
N TYR A 577 23.76 -7.51 -16.38
CA TYR A 577 24.86 -8.40 -16.77
C TYR A 577 24.41 -9.52 -17.72
N GLY A 578 23.10 -9.75 -17.86
CA GLY A 578 22.55 -10.93 -18.51
C GLY A 578 22.03 -10.78 -19.93
N ARG A 579 21.33 -11.84 -20.38
CA ARG A 579 20.77 -11.97 -21.74
C ARG A 579 19.75 -10.89 -22.07
N ALA A 580 18.91 -10.47 -21.13
CA ALA A 580 17.95 -9.39 -21.37
C ALA A 580 18.68 -8.06 -21.64
N GLY A 581 19.78 -7.79 -20.93
CA GLY A 581 20.63 -6.63 -21.21
C GLY A 581 21.27 -6.65 -22.61
N PHE A 582 21.59 -7.84 -23.13
CA PHE A 582 22.09 -8.02 -24.50
C PHE A 582 20.97 -7.84 -25.54
N LEU A 583 19.77 -8.36 -25.26
CA LEU A 583 18.58 -8.12 -26.08
C LEU A 583 18.32 -6.62 -26.24
N TYR A 584 18.42 -5.83 -25.17
CA TYR A 584 18.34 -4.38 -25.25
C TYR A 584 19.41 -3.79 -26.19
N ALA A 585 20.66 -4.25 -26.13
CA ALA A 585 21.73 -3.75 -26.99
C ALA A 585 21.42 -3.96 -28.49
N LEU A 586 20.89 -5.13 -28.86
CA LEU A 586 20.46 -5.42 -30.24
C LEU A 586 19.32 -4.50 -30.68
N LEU A 587 18.30 -4.34 -29.85
CA LEU A 587 17.16 -3.47 -30.12
C LEU A 587 17.57 -1.99 -30.20
N PHE A 588 18.54 -1.57 -29.39
CA PHE A 588 19.12 -0.23 -29.43
C PHE A 588 19.83 0.04 -30.77
N VAL A 589 20.69 -0.88 -31.23
CA VAL A 589 21.35 -0.75 -32.55
C VAL A 589 20.30 -0.74 -33.66
N GLN A 590 19.31 -1.63 -33.60
CA GLN A 590 18.24 -1.68 -34.60
C GLN A 590 17.51 -0.33 -34.68
N ARG A 591 17.17 0.28 -33.54
CA ARG A 591 16.48 1.56 -33.49
C ARG A 591 17.33 2.72 -34.00
N GLU A 592 18.58 2.81 -33.58
CA GLU A 592 19.42 3.98 -33.85
C GLU A 592 20.15 3.93 -35.20
N CYS A 593 20.26 2.75 -35.80
CA CYS A 593 21.07 2.53 -37.00
C CYS A 593 20.28 2.04 -38.21
N SER A 594 18.96 1.86 -38.13
CA SER A 594 18.16 1.46 -39.28
C SER A 594 17.88 2.64 -40.22
N PRO A 595 17.93 2.45 -41.56
CA PRO A 595 18.17 1.19 -42.27
C PRO A 595 19.66 0.86 -42.55
N GLU A 596 20.61 1.69 -42.14
CA GLU A 596 22.03 1.59 -42.52
C GLU A 596 22.74 0.34 -41.99
N VAL A 597 22.37 -0.11 -40.79
CA VAL A 597 22.85 -1.35 -40.14
C VAL A 597 21.66 -2.26 -39.88
N THR A 598 21.58 -3.37 -40.62
CA THR A 598 20.56 -4.39 -40.43
C THR A 598 20.95 -5.32 -39.28
N VAL A 599 20.17 -5.29 -38.19
CA VAL A 599 20.32 -6.24 -37.09
C VAL A 599 19.67 -7.57 -37.48
N ASP A 600 20.38 -8.67 -37.26
CA ASP A 600 19.89 -10.03 -37.51
C ASP A 600 18.70 -10.36 -36.59
N GLU A 601 17.50 -10.38 -37.16
CA GLU A 601 16.28 -10.74 -36.45
C GLU A 601 16.30 -12.19 -35.94
N LYS A 602 17.03 -13.10 -36.62
CA LYS A 602 17.18 -14.48 -36.13
C LYS A 602 17.91 -14.48 -34.81
N LEU A 603 18.98 -13.69 -34.68
CA LEU A 603 19.68 -13.53 -33.41
C LEU A 603 18.75 -12.98 -32.31
N ILE A 604 17.90 -12.00 -32.61
CA ILE A 604 16.92 -11.49 -31.62
C ILE A 604 15.97 -12.61 -31.16
N ARG A 605 15.43 -13.40 -32.10
CA ARG A 605 14.56 -14.56 -31.79
C ARG A 605 15.30 -15.62 -30.96
N ASP A 606 16.54 -15.92 -31.31
CA ASP A 606 17.36 -16.91 -30.61
C ASP A 606 17.69 -16.45 -29.18
N VAL A 607 17.98 -15.16 -28.97
CA VAL A 607 18.20 -14.59 -27.62
C VAL A 607 16.93 -14.65 -26.78
N CYS A 608 15.78 -14.29 -27.35
CA CYS A 608 14.49 -14.42 -26.64
C CYS A 608 14.21 -15.87 -26.25
N SER A 609 14.46 -16.81 -27.16
CA SER A 609 14.31 -18.24 -26.90
C SER A 609 15.24 -18.72 -25.79
N ALA A 610 16.50 -18.31 -25.78
CA ALA A 610 17.44 -18.65 -24.72
C ALA A 610 17.01 -18.16 -23.33
N ILE A 611 16.44 -16.95 -23.24
CA ILE A 611 15.86 -16.41 -21.99
C ILE A 611 14.68 -17.27 -21.53
N LEU A 612 13.76 -17.59 -22.44
CA LEU A 612 12.56 -18.39 -22.13
C LEU A 612 12.92 -19.82 -21.72
N ASP A 613 13.81 -20.48 -22.47
CA ASP A 613 14.26 -21.84 -22.18
C ASP A 613 14.96 -21.94 -20.82
N SER A 614 15.81 -20.95 -20.51
CA SER A 614 16.41 -20.81 -19.17
C SER A 614 15.33 -20.69 -18.09
N GLY A 615 14.39 -19.76 -18.26
CA GLY A 615 13.32 -19.48 -17.30
C GLY A 615 12.38 -20.66 -17.06
N GLU A 616 12.00 -21.40 -18.11
CA GLU A 616 11.16 -22.60 -18.02
C GLU A 616 11.88 -23.74 -17.30
N ARG A 617 13.15 -23.96 -17.63
CA ARG A 617 13.98 -24.99 -17.00
C ARG A 617 14.11 -24.72 -15.50
N PHE A 618 14.42 -23.49 -15.12
CA PHE A 618 14.53 -23.10 -13.72
C PHE A 618 13.20 -23.21 -12.98
N SER A 619 12.08 -22.79 -13.60
CA SER A 619 10.74 -22.92 -13.02
C SER A 619 10.39 -24.38 -12.70
N ARG A 620 10.64 -25.30 -13.64
CA ARG A 620 10.42 -26.74 -13.43
C ARG A 620 11.28 -27.30 -12.31
N ASN A 621 12.55 -26.89 -12.23
CA ASN A 621 13.49 -27.38 -11.22
C ASN A 621 13.07 -26.98 -9.79
N VAL A 622 12.63 -25.73 -9.60
CA VAL A 622 12.20 -25.24 -8.28
C VAL A 622 10.71 -25.41 -8.01
N ARG A 623 9.96 -26.00 -8.95
CA ARG A 623 8.50 -26.17 -8.93
C ARG A 623 7.76 -24.84 -8.66
N PHE A 624 8.20 -23.79 -9.36
CA PHE A 624 7.58 -22.48 -9.24
C PHE A 624 6.15 -22.50 -9.81
N PRO A 625 5.15 -21.84 -9.18
CA PRO A 625 3.76 -21.83 -9.66
C PRO A 625 3.53 -21.12 -11.00
N ALA A 626 4.53 -20.42 -11.54
CA ALA A 626 4.43 -19.73 -12.83
C ALA A 626 5.41 -20.30 -13.87
N PRO A 627 5.15 -20.13 -15.18
CA PRO A 627 5.94 -20.79 -16.22
C PRO A 627 7.43 -20.42 -16.28
N LEU A 628 7.79 -19.20 -15.85
CA LEU A 628 9.16 -18.70 -15.91
C LEU A 628 9.66 -18.37 -14.51
N TYR A 629 10.91 -18.72 -14.23
CA TYR A 629 11.61 -18.41 -12.98
C TYR A 629 13.07 -18.04 -13.25
N TYR A 630 13.57 -16.99 -12.61
CA TYR A 630 14.92 -16.45 -12.84
C TYR A 630 15.62 -16.16 -11.51
N GLU A 631 16.94 -16.32 -11.49
CA GLU A 631 17.78 -16.01 -10.34
C GLU A 631 19.04 -15.25 -10.75
N TRP A 632 19.55 -14.45 -9.82
CA TRP A 632 20.86 -13.84 -9.88
C TRP A 632 21.48 -13.85 -8.49
N HIS A 633 22.71 -14.39 -8.36
CA HIS A 633 23.35 -14.70 -7.07
C HIS A 633 22.42 -15.42 -6.09
N ASP A 634 21.92 -16.58 -6.51
CA ASP A 634 21.10 -17.49 -5.70
C ASP A 634 19.81 -16.85 -5.15
N LYS A 635 19.31 -15.82 -5.84
CA LYS A 635 18.15 -15.04 -5.40
C LYS A 635 17.26 -14.65 -6.56
N ALA A 636 15.97 -14.94 -6.40
CA ALA A 636 14.91 -14.52 -7.32
C ALA A 636 14.52 -13.05 -7.10
N TYR A 637 15.32 -12.12 -7.63
CA TYR A 637 15.00 -10.69 -7.59
C TYR A 637 13.76 -10.37 -8.43
N LEU A 638 12.91 -9.46 -7.98
CA LEU A 638 11.68 -9.13 -8.72
C LEU A 638 11.79 -7.85 -9.55
N GLY A 639 12.60 -6.89 -9.13
CA GLY A 639 12.69 -5.55 -9.73
C GLY A 639 13.38 -5.49 -11.11
N ALA A 640 13.45 -4.29 -11.69
CA ALA A 640 13.81 -4.12 -13.10
C ALA A 640 15.29 -4.35 -13.43
N ALA A 641 16.20 -4.18 -12.48
CA ALA A 641 17.64 -4.33 -12.73
C ALA A 641 18.05 -5.81 -12.83
N HIS A 642 17.86 -6.54 -11.74
CA HIS A 642 18.36 -7.91 -11.56
C HIS A 642 17.30 -9.00 -11.65
N GLY A 643 16.07 -8.63 -11.97
CA GLY A 643 14.91 -9.45 -11.66
C GLY A 643 13.92 -9.65 -12.79
N PHE A 644 12.86 -10.36 -12.44
CA PHE A 644 11.79 -10.75 -13.37
C PHE A 644 11.22 -9.54 -14.11
N CYS A 645 11.01 -8.42 -13.42
CA CYS A 645 10.41 -7.23 -14.03
C CYS A 645 11.17 -6.76 -15.26
N GLY A 646 12.50 -6.73 -15.21
CA GLY A 646 13.32 -6.26 -16.32
C GLY A 646 13.35 -7.24 -17.48
N ILE A 647 13.47 -8.53 -17.16
CA ILE A 647 13.50 -9.62 -18.13
C ILE A 647 12.19 -9.65 -18.93
N LEU A 648 11.06 -9.69 -18.21
CA LEU A 648 9.73 -9.77 -18.82
C LEU A 648 9.38 -8.49 -19.59
N PHE A 649 9.80 -7.32 -19.09
CA PHE A 649 9.61 -6.06 -19.81
C PHE A 649 10.33 -6.06 -21.18
N LEU A 650 11.57 -6.56 -21.24
CA LEU A 650 12.33 -6.62 -22.48
C LEU A 650 11.81 -7.69 -23.44
N LEU A 651 11.35 -8.85 -22.93
CA LEU A 651 10.63 -9.83 -23.76
C LEU A 651 9.36 -9.24 -24.37
N LEU A 652 8.55 -8.49 -23.59
CA LEU A 652 7.37 -7.80 -24.12
C LEU A 652 7.73 -6.68 -25.09
N SER A 653 8.86 -6.01 -24.91
CA SER A 653 9.37 -5.02 -25.86
C SER A 653 9.80 -5.66 -27.18
N ALA A 654 10.24 -6.92 -27.13
CA ALA A 654 10.57 -7.76 -28.28
C ALA A 654 9.39 -8.64 -28.75
N LYS A 655 8.13 -8.32 -28.38
CA LYS A 655 6.95 -9.17 -28.64
C LYS A 655 6.86 -9.68 -30.09
N VAL A 656 7.21 -8.84 -31.07
CA VAL A 656 7.15 -9.19 -32.50
C VAL A 656 8.04 -10.38 -32.88
N TYR A 657 9.01 -10.72 -32.04
CA TYR A 657 9.93 -11.85 -32.20
C TYR A 657 9.53 -13.07 -31.37
N LEU A 658 8.45 -13.00 -30.58
CA LEU A 658 7.96 -14.09 -29.75
C LEU A 658 6.83 -14.85 -30.42
N ARG A 659 6.73 -16.15 -30.13
CA ARG A 659 5.55 -16.95 -30.49
C ARG A 659 4.42 -16.67 -29.51
N GLU A 660 3.17 -16.85 -29.94
CA GLU A 660 1.99 -16.66 -29.08
C GLU A 660 2.03 -17.50 -27.80
N GLU A 661 2.62 -18.71 -27.84
CA GLU A 661 2.81 -19.54 -26.65
C GLU A 661 3.78 -18.91 -25.64
N ASP A 662 4.89 -18.36 -26.13
CA ASP A 662 5.88 -17.70 -25.29
C ASP A 662 5.29 -16.44 -24.64
N VAL A 663 4.48 -15.69 -25.39
CA VAL A 663 3.72 -14.54 -24.88
C VAL A 663 2.75 -14.96 -23.76
N ARG A 664 2.09 -16.12 -23.87
CA ARG A 664 1.24 -16.67 -22.79
C ARG A 664 2.04 -17.03 -21.54
N LYS A 665 3.23 -17.60 -21.69
CA LYS A 665 4.13 -17.92 -20.55
C LYS A 665 4.59 -16.66 -19.83
N VAL A 666 4.97 -15.63 -20.59
CA VAL A 666 5.30 -14.30 -20.06
C VAL A 666 4.11 -13.72 -19.30
N ARG A 667 2.91 -13.70 -19.91
CA ARG A 667 1.69 -13.19 -19.27
C ARG A 667 1.37 -13.90 -17.94
N ALA A 668 1.35 -15.23 -17.94
CA ALA A 668 1.07 -16.02 -16.74
C ALA A 668 2.07 -15.75 -15.61
N THR A 669 3.34 -15.51 -15.97
CA THR A 669 4.37 -15.13 -15.00
C THR A 669 4.11 -13.73 -14.42
N ILE A 670 3.75 -12.76 -15.26
CA ILE A 670 3.39 -11.40 -14.81
C ILE A 670 2.19 -11.43 -13.86
N ASP A 671 1.15 -12.20 -14.18
CA ASP A 671 -0.04 -12.36 -13.33
C ASP A 671 0.31 -12.92 -11.95
N HIS A 672 1.25 -13.87 -11.88
CA HIS A 672 1.77 -14.35 -10.60
C HIS A 672 2.53 -13.25 -9.83
N LEU A 673 3.39 -12.47 -10.50
CA LEU A 673 4.13 -11.39 -9.83
C LEU A 673 3.23 -10.29 -9.27
N MET A 674 2.09 -9.99 -9.91
CA MET A 674 1.10 -9.04 -9.38
C MET A 674 0.54 -9.46 -8.02
N SER A 675 0.51 -10.77 -7.74
CA SER A 675 0.08 -11.34 -6.47
C SER A 675 1.16 -11.32 -5.38
N LEU A 676 2.34 -10.72 -5.63
CA LEU A 676 3.41 -10.62 -4.63
C LEU A 676 3.48 -9.23 -3.98
N ARG A 677 2.54 -8.34 -4.27
CA ARG A 677 2.53 -6.96 -3.74
C ARG A 677 2.41 -6.93 -2.22
N PHE A 678 3.10 -5.98 -1.60
CA PHE A 678 2.90 -5.66 -0.19
C PHE A 678 1.54 -4.99 0.04
N ALA A 679 1.11 -4.98 1.31
CA ALA A 679 -0.11 -4.26 1.71
C ALA A 679 -0.04 -2.77 1.42
N SER A 680 1.17 -2.18 1.38
CA SER A 680 1.36 -0.78 0.97
C SER A 680 1.01 -0.52 -0.49
N GLY A 681 0.98 -1.55 -1.35
CA GLY A 681 0.93 -1.43 -2.81
C GLY A 681 2.31 -1.51 -3.49
N ASN A 682 3.40 -1.45 -2.73
CA ASN A 682 4.76 -1.62 -3.25
C ASN A 682 5.09 -3.09 -3.56
N PHE A 683 6.25 -3.34 -4.17
CA PHE A 683 6.68 -4.69 -4.56
C PHE A 683 7.95 -5.15 -3.82
N PRO A 684 8.08 -6.46 -3.52
CA PRO A 684 9.27 -7.00 -2.91
C PRO A 684 10.50 -6.82 -3.80
N SER A 685 11.67 -6.70 -3.17
CA SER A 685 12.94 -6.72 -3.89
C SER A 685 13.26 -8.08 -4.51
N SER A 686 12.83 -9.15 -3.83
CA SER A 686 13.00 -10.55 -4.23
C SER A 686 11.87 -11.40 -3.67
N LEU A 687 11.68 -12.59 -4.25
CA LEU A 687 10.75 -13.58 -3.72
C LEU A 687 11.03 -13.86 -2.23
N GLY A 688 9.96 -13.91 -1.42
CA GLY A 688 10.05 -14.12 0.04
C GLY A 688 10.52 -12.92 0.86
N SER A 689 10.94 -11.81 0.24
CA SER A 689 11.31 -10.59 0.97
C SER A 689 10.11 -9.97 1.65
N ARG A 690 10.21 -9.72 2.96
CA ARG A 690 9.19 -9.02 3.76
C ARG A 690 9.50 -7.53 3.98
N SER A 691 10.61 -7.04 3.43
CA SER A 691 11.09 -5.68 3.67
C SER A 691 10.51 -4.72 2.64
N ASP A 692 9.46 -4.01 3.05
CA ASP A 692 8.78 -3.01 2.23
C ASP A 692 9.38 -1.62 2.41
N LYS A 693 10.45 -1.33 1.66
CA LYS A 693 11.21 -0.08 1.82
C LYS A 693 11.88 0.46 0.57
N LEU A 694 11.92 -0.31 -0.51
CA LEU A 694 12.60 0.07 -1.74
C LEU A 694 11.57 0.62 -2.72
N VAL A 695 11.74 1.88 -3.11
CA VAL A 695 10.95 2.55 -4.15
C VAL A 695 11.93 3.03 -5.21
N HIS A 696 12.61 2.07 -5.83
CA HIS A 696 13.68 2.30 -6.79
C HIS A 696 13.35 1.61 -8.12
N TRP A 697 13.89 2.08 -9.24
CA TRP A 697 13.78 1.36 -10.52
C TRP A 697 14.32 -0.07 -10.40
N CYS A 698 15.48 -0.23 -9.75
CA CYS A 698 16.08 -1.56 -9.57
C CYS A 698 15.24 -2.50 -8.69
N HIS A 699 14.52 -1.97 -7.70
CA HIS A 699 13.73 -2.75 -6.72
C HIS A 699 12.53 -1.94 -6.20
N GLY A 700 11.32 -2.49 -6.40
CA GLY A 700 10.07 -1.91 -5.92
C GLY A 700 9.17 -1.37 -7.04
N ALA A 701 8.17 -0.59 -6.65
CA ALA A 701 7.12 -0.06 -7.51
C ALA A 701 7.62 0.62 -8.79
N PRO A 702 8.68 1.47 -8.81
CA PRO A 702 9.08 2.16 -10.04
C PRO A 702 9.45 1.23 -11.18
N GLY A 703 10.12 0.10 -10.91
CA GLY A 703 10.39 -0.91 -11.93
C GLY A 703 9.10 -1.54 -12.46
N PHE A 704 8.20 -1.90 -11.54
CA PHE A 704 6.91 -2.53 -11.87
C PHE A 704 5.97 -1.62 -12.67
N VAL A 705 6.04 -0.30 -12.50
CA VAL A 705 5.30 0.65 -13.36
C VAL A 705 5.60 0.38 -14.85
N PHE A 706 6.88 0.18 -15.21
CA PHE A 706 7.26 -0.11 -16.60
C PHE A 706 6.67 -1.44 -17.08
N LEU A 707 6.83 -2.51 -16.31
CA LEU A 707 6.33 -3.83 -16.70
C LEU A 707 4.80 -3.83 -16.84
N MET A 708 4.09 -3.25 -15.88
CA MET A 708 2.62 -3.27 -15.87
C MET A 708 2.05 -2.37 -16.96
N ALA A 709 2.63 -1.18 -17.19
CA ALA A 709 2.22 -0.32 -18.29
C ALA A 709 2.47 -1.02 -19.64
N LYS A 710 3.63 -1.65 -19.82
CA LYS A 710 3.93 -2.41 -21.04
C LYS A 710 3.00 -3.61 -21.23
N SER A 711 2.64 -4.28 -20.14
CA SER A 711 1.68 -5.39 -20.15
C SER A 711 0.30 -4.89 -20.58
N PHE A 712 -0.13 -3.72 -20.11
CA PHE A 712 -1.38 -3.10 -20.57
C PHE A 712 -1.34 -2.77 -22.07
N GLU A 713 -0.26 -2.20 -22.59
CA GLU A 713 -0.11 -1.95 -24.04
C GLU A 713 -0.26 -3.23 -24.87
N VAL A 714 0.34 -4.32 -24.38
CA VAL A 714 0.45 -5.59 -25.11
C VAL A 714 -0.83 -6.43 -25.02
N PHE A 715 -1.44 -6.51 -23.84
CA PHE A 715 -2.54 -7.41 -23.53
C PHE A 715 -3.91 -6.72 -23.46
N ARG A 716 -3.93 -5.38 -23.29
CA ARG A 716 -5.15 -4.57 -23.12
C ARG A 716 -6.07 -5.03 -21.99
N ASP A 717 -5.49 -5.68 -20.97
CA ASP A 717 -6.19 -6.14 -19.77
C ASP A 717 -6.22 -5.02 -18.72
N PRO A 718 -7.40 -4.56 -18.27
CA PRO A 718 -7.54 -3.45 -17.32
C PRO A 718 -6.80 -3.67 -16.00
N ARG A 719 -6.59 -4.93 -15.57
CA ARG A 719 -5.87 -5.25 -14.33
C ARG A 719 -4.45 -4.68 -14.34
N TYR A 720 -3.74 -4.72 -15.46
CA TYR A 720 -2.39 -4.15 -15.54
C TYR A 720 -2.40 -2.62 -15.46
N LEU A 721 -3.44 -1.99 -15.99
CA LEU A 721 -3.61 -0.54 -15.92
C LEU A 721 -3.89 -0.08 -14.48
N GLU A 722 -4.70 -0.82 -13.73
CA GLU A 722 -4.93 -0.57 -12.30
C GLU A 722 -3.64 -0.70 -11.50
N VAL A 723 -2.90 -1.81 -11.68
CA VAL A 723 -1.62 -2.00 -10.98
C VAL A 723 -0.58 -0.94 -11.38
N THR A 724 -0.59 -0.48 -12.64
CA THR A 724 0.26 0.64 -13.06
C THR A 724 -0.06 1.91 -12.27
N ARG A 725 -1.35 2.22 -12.08
CA ARG A 725 -1.79 3.39 -11.30
C ARG A 725 -1.39 3.26 -9.84
N ASP A 726 -1.67 2.12 -9.22
CA ASP A 726 -1.31 1.83 -7.83
C ASP A 726 0.19 2.00 -7.61
N ALA A 727 1.01 1.38 -8.47
CA ALA A 727 2.46 1.46 -8.37
C ALA A 727 2.95 2.91 -8.58
N ALA A 728 2.37 3.65 -9.53
CA ALA A 728 2.70 5.06 -9.75
C ALA A 728 2.27 5.95 -8.56
N ASP A 729 1.20 5.63 -7.86
CA ASP A 729 0.80 6.31 -6.61
C ASP A 729 1.82 6.06 -5.48
N ILE A 730 2.40 4.84 -5.40
CA ILE A 730 3.53 4.56 -4.49
C ILE A 730 4.76 5.38 -4.88
N VAL A 731 5.08 5.46 -6.17
CA VAL A 731 6.17 6.31 -6.65
C VAL A 731 5.93 7.78 -6.30
N TRP A 732 4.71 8.28 -6.46
CA TRP A 732 4.37 9.64 -6.06
C TRP A 732 4.56 9.85 -4.55
N LYS A 733 4.01 8.97 -3.72
CA LYS A 733 4.02 9.12 -2.27
C LYS A 733 5.43 9.01 -1.66
N TYR A 734 6.25 8.09 -2.17
CA TYR A 734 7.52 7.69 -1.53
C TYR A 734 8.75 7.80 -2.45
N GLY A 735 8.59 8.25 -3.70
CA GLY A 735 9.65 8.26 -4.70
C GLY A 735 10.63 9.44 -4.62
N LEU A 736 10.42 10.39 -3.70
CA LEU A 736 11.40 11.43 -3.38
C LEU A 736 12.45 10.85 -2.43
N LEU A 737 13.52 10.26 -2.97
CA LEU A 737 14.42 9.42 -2.17
C LEU A 737 15.51 10.21 -1.43
N LYS A 738 15.75 9.88 -0.15
CA LYS A 738 16.94 10.35 0.60
C LYS A 738 18.25 9.79 0.05
N LYS A 739 18.16 8.72 -0.75
CA LYS A 739 19.31 8.07 -1.40
C LYS A 739 19.96 8.95 -2.47
N GLY A 740 19.21 9.86 -3.12
CA GLY A 740 19.75 10.81 -4.10
C GLY A 740 18.88 11.01 -5.34
N PHE A 741 19.48 11.59 -6.38
CA PHE A 741 18.78 12.07 -7.59
C PHE A 741 19.11 11.27 -8.87
N GLY A 742 19.85 10.15 -8.76
CA GLY A 742 20.23 9.31 -9.89
C GLY A 742 19.07 8.52 -10.53
N LEU A 743 19.40 7.67 -11.52
CA LEU A 743 18.42 6.88 -12.28
C LEU A 743 18.08 5.52 -11.64
N CYS A 744 19.05 4.82 -11.06
CA CYS A 744 18.80 3.46 -10.58
C CYS A 744 17.88 3.43 -9.34
N HIS A 745 18.14 4.35 -8.41
CA HIS A 745 17.53 4.42 -7.09
C HIS A 745 17.54 5.86 -6.58
N GLY A 746 17.12 6.78 -7.44
CA GLY A 746 17.02 8.21 -7.16
C GLY A 746 15.76 8.83 -7.77
N VAL A 747 15.54 10.12 -7.46
CA VAL A 747 14.35 10.88 -7.87
C VAL A 747 14.15 10.88 -9.39
N ALA A 748 15.22 11.06 -10.19
CA ALA A 748 15.13 11.10 -11.65
C ALA A 748 14.64 9.76 -12.24
N GLY A 749 15.12 8.64 -11.72
CA GLY A 749 14.64 7.31 -12.13
C GLY A 749 13.17 7.09 -11.83
N ASN A 750 12.74 7.53 -10.65
CA ASN A 750 11.34 7.46 -10.23
C ASN A 750 10.44 8.38 -11.07
N ALA A 751 10.94 9.55 -11.48
CA ALA A 751 10.23 10.46 -12.37
C ALA A 751 9.99 9.84 -13.76
N TYR A 752 10.95 9.09 -14.29
CA TYR A 752 10.74 8.33 -15.54
C TYR A 752 9.64 7.28 -15.42
N ALA A 753 9.47 6.63 -14.25
CA ALA A 753 8.37 5.68 -14.06
C ALA A 753 7.01 6.39 -14.18
N LEU A 754 6.85 7.55 -13.52
CA LEU A 754 5.65 8.39 -13.63
C LEU A 754 5.43 8.84 -15.09
N LEU A 755 6.49 9.26 -15.77
CA LEU A 755 6.41 9.70 -17.15
C LEU A 755 6.00 8.56 -18.10
N TYR A 756 6.54 7.36 -17.90
CA TYR A 756 6.15 6.18 -18.67
C TYR A 756 4.69 5.79 -18.43
N ALA A 757 4.21 5.89 -17.18
CA ALA A 757 2.80 5.71 -16.86
C ALA A 757 1.92 6.71 -17.64
N TYR A 758 2.31 7.99 -17.70
CA TYR A 758 1.61 8.99 -18.52
C TYR A 758 1.61 8.62 -20.02
N GLN A 759 2.77 8.28 -20.58
CA GLN A 759 2.90 7.97 -22.02
C GLN A 759 1.98 6.82 -22.46
N VAL A 760 1.75 5.85 -21.57
CA VAL A 760 0.89 4.69 -21.83
C VAL A 760 -0.58 4.96 -21.49
N LEU A 761 -0.86 5.50 -20.30
CA LEU A 761 -2.23 5.66 -19.79
C LEU A 761 -2.90 6.96 -20.27
N ARG A 762 -2.11 7.94 -20.73
CA ARG A 762 -2.52 9.31 -21.08
C ARG A 762 -3.25 10.05 -19.94
N ASP A 763 -2.87 9.72 -18.72
CA ASP A 763 -3.38 10.34 -17.50
C ASP A 763 -2.46 11.48 -17.08
N GLU A 764 -2.90 12.72 -17.33
CA GLU A 764 -2.13 13.96 -17.09
C GLU A 764 -1.63 14.11 -15.65
N ARG A 765 -2.27 13.44 -14.69
CA ARG A 765 -1.80 13.40 -13.29
C ARG A 765 -0.38 12.90 -13.20
N PHE A 766 -0.02 11.87 -13.97
CA PHE A 766 1.34 11.33 -13.93
C PHE A 766 2.35 12.23 -14.65
N LEU A 767 1.94 12.98 -15.68
CA LEU A 767 2.80 13.99 -16.30
C LEU A 767 3.11 15.13 -15.32
N HIS A 768 2.08 15.64 -14.64
CA HIS A 768 2.24 16.64 -13.60
C HIS A 768 3.18 16.16 -12.49
N ARG A 769 2.97 14.94 -11.98
CA ARG A 769 3.83 14.37 -10.93
C ARG A 769 5.28 14.18 -11.39
N ALA A 770 5.50 13.74 -12.64
CA ALA A 770 6.83 13.67 -13.24
C ALA A 770 7.48 15.06 -13.35
N ALA A 771 6.70 16.08 -13.71
CA ALA A 771 7.13 17.48 -13.75
C ALA A 771 7.52 18.02 -12.36
N GLU A 772 6.72 17.70 -11.33
CA GLU A 772 7.03 18.04 -9.93
C GLU A 772 8.32 17.36 -9.45
N PHE A 773 8.56 16.10 -9.82
CA PHE A 773 9.83 15.41 -9.51
C PHE A 773 11.01 16.01 -10.26
N ALA A 774 10.81 16.45 -11.51
CA ALA A 774 11.80 17.21 -12.26
C ALA A 774 12.11 18.55 -11.58
N ARG A 775 11.10 19.28 -11.11
CA ARG A 775 11.31 20.50 -10.31
C ARG A 775 12.05 20.21 -9.02
N PHE A 776 11.71 19.11 -8.32
CA PHE A 776 12.38 18.72 -7.08
C PHE A 776 13.88 18.47 -7.27
N CYS A 777 14.33 18.12 -8.48
CA CYS A 777 15.75 17.98 -8.78
C CYS A 777 16.54 19.27 -8.52
N GLU A 778 15.93 20.47 -8.57
CA GLU A 778 16.57 21.77 -8.19
C GLU A 778 17.13 21.77 -6.76
N GLN A 779 16.58 20.93 -5.88
CA GLN A 779 17.02 20.80 -4.51
C GLN A 779 18.36 20.07 -4.38
N ARG A 780 18.89 19.48 -5.46
CA ARG A 780 20.21 18.83 -5.45
C ARG A 780 21.28 19.84 -5.04
N GLY A 781 22.02 19.49 -3.98
CA GLY A 781 23.02 20.35 -3.36
C GLY A 781 22.48 21.34 -2.32
N ARG A 782 21.15 21.47 -2.19
CA ARG A 782 20.47 22.25 -1.14
C ARG A 782 19.98 21.36 0.01
N ILE A 783 19.53 20.15 -0.32
CA ILE A 783 19.08 19.16 0.68
C ILE A 783 20.14 18.08 0.90
N ARG A 784 20.21 17.58 2.13
CA ARG A 784 21.13 16.50 2.51
C ARG A 784 20.59 15.16 1.98
N VAL A 785 21.35 14.56 1.08
CA VAL A 785 21.15 13.20 0.57
C VAL A 785 22.46 12.41 0.68
N ASN A 786 22.38 11.09 0.53
CA ASN A 786 23.59 10.27 0.46
C ASN A 786 24.38 10.63 -0.81
N THR A 787 25.71 10.75 -0.67
CA THR A 787 26.59 10.88 -1.84
C THR A 787 26.64 9.54 -2.56
N PRO A 788 26.39 9.49 -3.89
CA PRO A 788 26.52 8.26 -4.66
C PRO A 788 27.97 7.74 -4.65
N ASP A 789 28.14 6.42 -4.79
CA ASP A 789 29.48 5.82 -4.85
C ASP A 789 30.25 6.27 -6.10
N ARG A 790 29.52 6.54 -7.20
CA ARG A 790 30.03 7.15 -8.44
C ARG A 790 29.26 8.43 -8.77
N PRO A 791 29.63 9.58 -8.19
CA PRO A 791 28.84 10.83 -8.24
C PRO A 791 28.60 11.42 -9.63
N LEU A 792 29.41 11.07 -10.63
CA LEU A 792 29.31 11.58 -12.01
C LEU A 792 28.74 10.55 -13.00
N SER A 793 28.42 9.34 -12.53
CA SER A 793 27.95 8.24 -13.37
C SER A 793 26.52 8.43 -13.91
N MET A 794 26.18 7.63 -14.93
CA MET A 794 24.85 7.60 -15.54
C MET A 794 23.78 7.10 -14.58
N PHE A 795 23.99 5.98 -13.87
CA PHE A 795 22.90 5.37 -13.10
C PHE A 795 22.82 5.81 -11.63
N GLU A 796 23.92 6.28 -11.05
CA GLU A 796 23.95 6.71 -9.64
C GLU A 796 24.11 8.22 -9.48
N GLY A 797 24.74 8.86 -10.46
CA GLY A 797 25.28 10.21 -10.35
C GLY A 797 24.58 11.28 -11.19
N LEU A 798 25.29 12.40 -11.33
CA LEU A 798 24.81 13.61 -11.99
C LEU A 798 24.50 13.42 -13.48
N ALA A 799 25.22 12.54 -14.18
CA ALA A 799 24.95 12.29 -15.61
C ALA A 799 23.51 11.80 -15.82
N GLY A 800 23.02 10.93 -14.94
CA GLY A 800 21.65 10.42 -14.99
C GLY A 800 20.60 11.49 -14.73
N THR A 801 20.82 12.33 -13.72
CA THR A 801 19.92 13.46 -13.44
C THR A 801 19.87 14.43 -14.62
N ALA A 802 21.04 14.77 -15.21
CA ALA A 802 21.11 15.62 -16.39
C ALA A 802 20.41 14.97 -17.60
N TYR A 803 20.65 13.68 -17.85
CA TYR A 803 19.98 12.92 -18.91
C TYR A 803 18.46 13.04 -18.80
N PHE A 804 17.91 12.75 -17.62
CA PHE A 804 16.47 12.84 -17.37
C PHE A 804 15.92 14.24 -17.67
N LEU A 805 16.54 15.29 -17.14
CA LEU A 805 16.05 16.67 -17.31
C LEU A 805 16.09 17.12 -18.78
N ILE A 806 17.10 16.71 -19.54
CA ILE A 806 17.20 16.97 -20.98
C ILE A 806 16.13 16.19 -21.74
N ASP A 807 15.92 14.93 -21.41
CA ASP A 807 14.95 14.08 -22.10
C ASP A 807 13.50 14.49 -21.79
N PHE A 808 13.25 14.94 -20.56
CA PHE A 808 11.95 15.45 -20.11
C PHE A 808 11.45 16.65 -20.93
N GLN A 809 12.34 17.39 -21.61
CA GLN A 809 11.93 18.47 -22.51
C GLN A 809 11.11 17.96 -23.71
N ASP A 810 11.21 16.67 -24.03
CA ASP A 810 10.45 15.96 -25.05
C ASP A 810 9.70 14.80 -24.38
N PHE A 811 8.94 15.13 -23.34
CA PHE A 811 8.32 14.17 -22.42
C PHE A 811 7.46 13.10 -23.12
N GLU A 812 6.89 13.38 -24.29
CA GLU A 812 6.13 12.39 -25.05
C GLU A 812 6.99 11.25 -25.62
N LYS A 813 8.27 11.53 -25.91
CA LYS A 813 9.22 10.61 -26.53
C LYS A 813 10.35 10.19 -25.59
N ALA A 814 10.38 10.72 -24.37
CA ALA A 814 11.40 10.43 -23.38
C ALA A 814 11.45 8.93 -23.05
N LYS A 815 12.65 8.38 -22.88
CA LYS A 815 12.88 6.95 -22.63
C LYS A 815 13.91 6.77 -21.54
N PHE A 816 13.59 5.93 -20.55
CA PHE A 816 14.55 5.55 -19.52
C PHE A 816 15.76 4.86 -20.20
N PRO A 817 16.98 5.40 -20.09
CA PRO A 817 18.13 4.96 -20.87
C PRO A 817 18.56 3.54 -20.48
N GLY A 818 18.97 2.72 -21.45
CA GLY A 818 19.44 1.36 -21.18
C GLY A 818 18.33 0.37 -20.81
N PHE A 819 17.06 0.77 -20.90
CA PHE A 819 15.92 -0.07 -20.52
C PHE A 819 14.74 0.05 -21.48
N VAL A 820 14.21 1.25 -21.72
CA VAL A 820 13.07 1.47 -22.65
C VAL A 820 13.60 1.61 -24.09
N VAL A 821 13.02 0.82 -25.00
CA VAL A 821 13.42 0.74 -26.43
C VAL A 821 12.66 1.76 -27.27
#